data_AF-A0A9N8L455-F1
#
_entry.id   AF-A0A9N8L455-F1
#
_cell.length_a   1.000
_cell.length_b   1.000
_cell.length_c   1.000
_cell.angle_alpha   90.00
_cell.angle_beta   90.00
_cell.angle_gamma   90.00
#
_symmetry.space_group_name_H-M   'P 1'
#
loop_
_entity.id
_entity.type
_entity.pdbx_description
1 polymer ?
#
loop_
_entity_poly.entity_id
_entity_poly.type
_entity_poly.pdbx_seq_one_letter_code
_entity_poly.pdbx_strand_id
1 'polypeptide(L)'
;MSTPSKRPSSRASSDAPTPSRRTRSSQQLVVPETPQRSSGTPSKDGTPSTPQGTPQTPGTPRRTPRTPGDLGPGTSPARAFASSPLGTDIDLSSPLNYGTPSSLSTPRSNLRGAMTPARQRSDLRSQHSRNVPLPAPTPTRGLEEADVPSSEPQLVVWGTDVAIAECRDKFVKFIQRFAEPNAVTNEPLYGQKLEEINTLEEPFLDVDCEHVKIFDPKLHRQLICYPQEVVPAFDAAVNELFFERYPAAVLEHQIQVRPYNAPQRHMRDLNPEDIDQLVTLSGMVIRTSSIVPEMREAFFRCAVCGAAATAELERGRVPEPAHCSHCNTAHSYHLIHNRSHFSDKQLVKLQESPDDMPAGRTPATVNVLAHGALVEAVGAGERVSVTGVFRAAPATVHPRKATLKALHKTHIDALHYRKVHSDRLLETEDGKEHRFPPERIELFKALAAQPDSYERLARAIAPSIYENLDIKKGCLLQLLGGTKKNFNAAGRTHFRSEINILLCGDPGTSKSQLLRWVHALVPRAQYTSGRGSSAVGLTAYVTKDPDTRQLVLQTGALVLADNGICCIDEFDKMNDSTRSVLHEVMEQQTLSIAKAGIICQLNARTSILAAANPAESQWNKNKTIVENVQLPHTLMSRFDLIFLVLDPQDEVFDRRLASHLVSLYYKDFTNSQDDEDIVNMSLMRDYIVFAKEHVQPTLSEAAQQRLIDSYVDMRRVGSGRGQISAYPRQLESLIRLAEAHARLRLSPVVEISDVDEATRLHREALKQSATDPASGRIDVGILTTGRGAAARKRRADLVLALAQLLHNMPRPHTLTHNKLLQDVNANSQITVSRDQLDEALRDLQDQGKLTVVSHTHIRLI
;
A
#
# COMPACT_ATOMS: atom_id res chain seq x y z
N MET A 1 31.91 81.37 -8.72
CA MET A 1 30.82 81.33 -7.72
C MET A 1 30.81 79.93 -7.11
N SER A 2 31.80 79.63 -6.26
CA SER A 2 31.79 79.76 -4.78
C SER A 2 30.93 78.69 -4.08
N THR A 3 31.63 77.61 -3.73
CA THR A 3 31.54 76.78 -2.50
C THR A 3 31.48 77.64 -1.21
N PRO A 4 31.45 77.14 0.06
CA PRO A 4 31.82 75.81 0.64
C PRO A 4 30.90 75.36 1.82
N SER A 5 31.15 74.38 2.72
CA SER A 5 32.34 73.67 3.25
C SER A 5 31.84 72.39 4.01
N LYS A 6 32.56 71.29 4.26
CA LYS A 6 33.97 71.05 4.65
C LYS A 6 34.36 69.57 4.40
N ARG A 7 35.66 69.32 4.19
CA ARG A 7 36.41 68.10 3.78
C ARG A 7 37.08 67.37 4.99
N PRO A 8 37.98 66.33 4.88
CA PRO A 8 38.04 65.11 4.02
C PRO A 8 38.69 63.83 4.67
N SER A 9 38.82 62.75 3.85
CA SER A 9 39.84 61.65 3.81
C SER A 9 39.66 60.41 4.74
N SER A 10 39.97 59.14 4.40
CA SER A 10 40.96 58.55 3.48
C SER A 10 40.76 57.04 3.15
N ARG A 11 41.33 56.61 2.00
CA ARG A 11 42.03 55.35 1.62
C ARG A 11 41.32 53.99 1.27
N ALA A 12 41.66 53.57 0.02
CA ALA A 12 42.01 52.24 -0.55
C ALA A 12 40.90 51.18 -0.74
N SER A 13 40.39 50.83 -1.94
CA SER A 13 40.93 50.36 -3.26
C SER A 13 41.42 48.91 -3.26
N SER A 14 41.12 48.01 -4.21
CA SER A 14 40.16 47.90 -5.33
C SER A 14 40.49 46.58 -6.08
N ASP A 15 39.47 45.86 -6.54
CA ASP A 15 39.55 44.76 -7.51
C ASP A 15 40.05 45.19 -8.90
N ALA A 16 40.62 44.25 -9.67
CA ALA A 16 40.52 44.17 -11.14
C ALA A 16 41.20 42.89 -11.73
N PRO A 17 40.86 42.45 -12.98
CA PRO A 17 40.79 41.02 -13.39
C PRO A 17 41.57 40.58 -14.68
N THR A 18 41.75 39.25 -14.85
CA THR A 18 41.88 38.39 -16.10
C THR A 18 42.97 38.66 -17.18
N PRO A 19 43.28 37.77 -18.18
CA PRO A 19 43.56 36.31 -18.21
C PRO A 19 44.80 35.87 -19.10
N SER A 20 45.07 34.55 -19.18
CA SER A 20 45.81 33.77 -20.24
C SER A 20 47.31 33.34 -20.11
N ARG A 21 47.49 32.00 -19.95
CA ARG A 21 48.41 31.00 -20.56
C ARG A 21 49.94 31.23 -20.73
N ARG A 22 50.78 30.48 -19.97
CA ARG A 22 51.86 29.54 -20.45
C ARG A 22 52.80 28.98 -19.34
N THR A 23 52.83 27.64 -19.24
CA THR A 23 53.98 26.68 -19.08
C THR A 23 55.05 26.71 -17.95
N ARG A 24 55.34 25.48 -17.47
CA ARG A 24 56.47 24.94 -16.67
C ARG A 24 56.37 25.25 -15.16
N SER A 25 56.57 24.32 -14.21
CA SER A 25 57.46 23.15 -14.16
C SER A 25 56.96 22.05 -13.20
N SER A 26 57.49 20.84 -13.39
CA SER A 26 57.28 19.58 -12.65
C SER A 26 58.02 19.49 -11.31
N GLN A 27 57.38 18.98 -10.24
CA GLN A 27 58.03 18.25 -9.14
C GLN A 27 57.02 17.36 -8.39
N GLN A 28 57.44 16.10 -8.17
CA GLN A 28 56.71 14.95 -7.62
C GLN A 28 56.78 14.92 -6.09
N LEU A 29 55.74 14.39 -5.43
CA LEU A 29 55.71 13.89 -4.04
C LEU A 29 54.79 12.65 -4.02
N VAL A 30 55.32 11.44 -4.23
CA VAL A 30 55.81 10.43 -3.25
C VAL A 30 54.69 9.76 -2.44
N VAL A 31 54.47 8.48 -2.79
CA VAL A 31 53.69 7.43 -2.12
C VAL A 31 54.57 6.73 -1.07
N PRO A 32 54.03 6.19 0.04
CA PRO A 32 54.69 5.09 0.76
C PRO A 32 53.92 3.76 0.66
N GLU A 33 54.61 2.73 0.18
CA GLU A 33 54.24 1.31 0.25
C GLU A 33 54.75 0.65 1.56
N THR A 34 54.00 -0.35 2.02
CA THR A 34 54.28 -1.57 2.83
C THR A 34 55.57 -1.74 3.65
N PRO A 35 55.49 -2.61 4.69
CA PRO A 35 56.47 -3.69 4.79
C PRO A 35 55.86 -5.09 5.10
N GLN A 36 56.37 -6.13 4.41
CA GLN A 36 56.49 -7.50 4.92
C GLN A 36 57.87 -7.61 5.63
N ARG A 37 58.20 -8.49 6.59
CA ARG A 37 57.98 -9.93 6.72
C ARG A 37 58.66 -10.37 8.04
N SER A 38 58.10 -11.29 8.81
CA SER A 38 58.86 -12.41 9.44
C SER A 38 57.95 -13.36 10.23
N SER A 39 58.40 -14.61 10.24
CA SER A 39 57.80 -15.87 10.69
C SER A 39 57.87 -16.11 12.20
N GLY A 40 56.91 -16.86 12.74
CA GLY A 40 57.07 -17.55 14.03
C GLY A 40 55.77 -18.17 14.57
N THR A 41 55.60 -19.47 14.39
CA THR A 41 54.74 -20.36 15.21
C THR A 41 55.23 -20.37 16.68
N PRO A 42 54.40 -20.70 17.69
CA PRO A 42 54.35 -22.11 18.12
C PRO A 42 52.99 -22.61 18.65
N SER A 43 52.95 -23.94 18.79
CA SER A 43 51.90 -24.81 19.34
C SER A 43 51.98 -24.97 20.87
N LYS A 44 50.88 -25.49 21.44
CA LYS A 44 50.67 -26.25 22.69
C LYS A 44 51.87 -26.57 23.61
N ASP A 45 51.71 -26.32 24.92
CA ASP A 45 51.63 -27.35 26.00
C ASP A 45 51.58 -26.70 27.40
N GLY A 46 50.93 -27.38 28.37
CA GLY A 46 51.22 -27.20 29.80
C GLY A 46 50.06 -26.85 30.76
N THR A 47 49.33 -27.88 31.23
CA THR A 47 48.59 -27.97 32.52
C THR A 47 49.50 -27.68 33.76
N PRO A 48 49.08 -27.71 35.05
CA PRO A 48 47.80 -28.17 35.67
C PRO A 48 47.28 -27.32 36.87
N SER A 49 46.09 -27.67 37.41
CA SER A 49 45.82 -28.00 38.83
C SER A 49 44.41 -27.61 39.34
N THR A 50 43.64 -28.66 39.64
CA THR A 50 42.47 -28.76 40.55
C THR A 50 42.86 -28.40 41.99
N PRO A 51 41.95 -28.18 42.99
CA PRO A 51 41.09 -29.28 43.50
C PRO A 51 39.73 -28.87 44.18
N GLN A 52 38.74 -29.77 44.18
CA GLN A 52 37.98 -30.34 45.34
C GLN A 52 36.47 -30.05 45.12
N GLY A 53 35.47 -30.91 45.38
CA GLY A 53 35.36 -32.26 45.90
C GLY A 53 33.85 -32.62 45.96
N THR A 54 33.47 -33.75 45.35
CA THR A 54 32.48 -34.82 45.72
C THR A 54 31.50 -34.66 46.91
N PRO A 55 30.50 -35.57 47.14
CA PRO A 55 29.81 -36.57 46.27
C PRO A 55 28.28 -36.78 46.56
N GLN A 56 27.71 -37.85 45.94
CA GLN A 56 26.62 -38.79 46.42
C GLN A 56 25.24 -38.69 45.72
N THR A 57 24.85 -39.53 44.73
CA THR A 57 24.43 -40.98 44.70
C THR A 57 22.88 -41.13 44.65
N PRO A 58 22.26 -42.31 44.39
CA PRO A 58 22.37 -43.20 43.19
C PRO A 58 21.03 -43.89 42.75
N GLY A 59 21.06 -44.70 41.68
CA GLY A 59 20.17 -45.89 41.49
C GLY A 59 19.54 -46.08 40.09
N THR A 60 20.16 -46.79 39.11
CA THR A 60 20.20 -48.26 38.82
C THR A 60 19.03 -48.81 37.95
N PRO A 61 19.11 -49.98 37.27
CA PRO A 61 20.06 -50.35 36.19
C PRO A 61 19.50 -51.32 35.08
N ARG A 62 20.43 -51.83 34.21
CA ARG A 62 20.44 -53.09 33.41
C ARG A 62 19.75 -53.06 32.02
N ARG A 63 20.29 -53.66 30.93
CA ARG A 63 21.16 -54.85 30.79
C ARG A 63 21.86 -54.90 29.39
N THR A 64 23.06 -55.48 29.32
CA THR A 64 23.91 -55.80 28.14
C THR A 64 23.62 -57.24 27.61
N PRO A 65 24.44 -57.97 26.79
CA PRO A 65 25.67 -57.68 25.98
C PRO A 65 25.78 -58.41 24.59
N ARG A 66 26.81 -58.10 23.77
CA ARG A 66 27.91 -59.01 23.28
C ARG A 66 28.54 -58.62 21.91
N THR A 67 29.87 -58.56 21.93
CA THR A 67 30.95 -58.40 20.89
C THR A 67 31.36 -59.78 20.30
N PRO A 68 32.48 -60.03 19.54
CA PRO A 68 33.66 -59.22 19.09
C PRO A 68 34.09 -59.39 17.60
N GLY A 69 34.95 -58.57 16.96
CA GLY A 69 36.44 -58.49 16.96
C GLY A 69 36.99 -58.87 15.56
N ASP A 70 38.16 -58.53 15.01
CA ASP A 70 39.29 -57.61 15.25
C ASP A 70 40.26 -57.75 14.02
N LEU A 71 41.22 -56.82 13.85
CA LEU A 71 42.52 -56.92 13.13
C LEU A 71 42.63 -56.62 11.60
N GLY A 72 43.47 -55.60 11.28
CA GLY A 72 44.17 -55.40 9.98
C GLY A 72 45.47 -56.24 9.88
N PRO A 73 46.53 -55.89 9.09
CA PRO A 73 46.81 -54.65 8.32
C PRO A 73 47.49 -54.82 6.92
N GLY A 74 47.74 -53.69 6.22
CA GLY A 74 49.04 -53.45 5.55
C GLY A 74 49.13 -53.44 4.00
N THR A 75 49.50 -52.27 3.45
CA THR A 75 50.62 -51.98 2.49
C THR A 75 50.25 -51.01 1.35
N SER A 76 51.05 -49.95 1.21
CA SER A 76 51.13 -48.99 0.09
C SER A 76 52.31 -49.37 -0.83
N PRO A 77 52.46 -48.86 -2.08
CA PRO A 77 52.93 -47.48 -2.28
C PRO A 77 52.47 -46.77 -3.59
N ALA A 78 53.09 -45.61 -3.83
CA ALA A 78 52.69 -44.43 -4.58
C ALA A 78 53.04 -44.34 -6.09
N ARG A 79 52.71 -43.15 -6.66
CA ARG A 79 53.13 -42.46 -7.91
C ARG A 79 52.20 -42.66 -9.12
N ALA A 80 51.96 -41.70 -10.03
CA ALA A 80 52.14 -40.25 -10.13
C ALA A 80 51.47 -39.78 -11.45
N PHE A 81 50.83 -38.60 -11.44
CA PHE A 81 50.53 -37.64 -12.52
C PHE A 81 50.30 -38.07 -13.98
N ALA A 82 49.11 -37.74 -14.52
CA ALA A 82 48.93 -37.03 -15.81
C ALA A 82 47.48 -36.48 -16.01
N SER A 83 47.39 -35.15 -16.14
CA SER A 83 46.44 -34.33 -16.94
C SER A 83 44.95 -34.69 -17.12
N SER A 84 44.08 -33.93 -16.42
CA SER A 84 42.91 -33.12 -16.82
C SER A 84 42.09 -33.41 -18.12
N PRO A 85 40.90 -32.79 -18.31
CA PRO A 85 39.65 -32.86 -17.52
C PRO A 85 38.38 -33.02 -18.43
N LEU A 86 37.22 -33.39 -17.88
CA LEU A 86 35.89 -32.77 -18.12
C LEU A 86 34.80 -33.68 -17.53
N GLY A 87 34.18 -33.20 -16.45
CA GLY A 87 33.03 -33.85 -15.83
C GLY A 87 31.70 -33.36 -16.41
N THR A 88 30.77 -34.29 -16.54
CA THR A 88 29.32 -34.04 -16.46
C THR A 88 28.69 -35.26 -15.79
N ASP A 89 28.65 -35.23 -14.47
CA ASP A 89 27.81 -36.14 -13.69
C ASP A 89 26.38 -35.61 -13.72
N ILE A 90 25.50 -36.38 -14.36
CA ILE A 90 24.05 -36.26 -14.23
C ILE A 90 23.62 -37.50 -13.45
N ASP A 91 23.42 -37.30 -12.15
CA ASP A 91 22.74 -38.27 -11.28
C ASP A 91 21.23 -38.22 -11.56
N LEU A 92 20.75 -39.22 -12.31
CA LEU A 92 19.37 -39.66 -12.30
C LEU A 92 19.28 -40.93 -11.46
N SER A 93 18.73 -40.83 -10.25
CA SER A 93 18.09 -41.97 -9.61
C SER A 93 16.87 -41.53 -8.81
N SER A 94 15.69 -41.92 -9.30
CA SER A 94 14.51 -42.19 -8.49
C SER A 94 14.11 -43.64 -8.81
N PRO A 95 13.99 -44.52 -7.81
CA PRO A 95 13.54 -45.88 -8.02
C PRO A 95 12.01 -45.93 -8.02
N LEU A 96 11.41 -46.82 -8.82
CA LEU A 96 10.55 -47.91 -8.35
C LEU A 96 9.81 -48.62 -9.53
N ASN A 97 10.19 -49.89 -9.67
CA ASN A 97 9.60 -51.06 -10.31
C ASN A 97 8.11 -51.06 -10.70
N TYR A 98 7.83 -51.59 -11.90
CA TYR A 98 7.22 -52.92 -12.21
C TYR A 98 6.65 -52.83 -13.64
N GLY A 99 6.85 -53.71 -14.60
CA GLY A 99 7.59 -54.96 -14.75
C GLY A 99 7.36 -55.42 -16.21
N THR A 100 8.39 -55.91 -16.88
CA THR A 100 8.30 -56.68 -18.13
C THR A 100 8.16 -58.17 -17.80
N PRO A 101 7.55 -58.97 -18.68
CA PRO A 101 8.34 -59.76 -19.66
C PRO A 101 7.64 -59.75 -21.05
N SER A 102 8.20 -60.09 -22.21
CA SER A 102 9.50 -60.60 -22.63
C SER A 102 9.59 -60.49 -24.16
N SER A 103 10.76 -60.08 -24.64
CA SER A 103 11.50 -60.53 -25.82
C SER A 103 10.82 -61.40 -26.90
N LEU A 104 10.80 -60.96 -28.17
CA LEU A 104 11.74 -61.36 -29.24
C LEU A 104 11.25 -61.02 -30.67
N SER A 105 12.22 -60.60 -31.49
CA SER A 105 12.32 -60.68 -32.96
C SER A 105 11.66 -59.60 -33.85
N THR A 106 12.52 -58.84 -34.52
CA THR A 106 12.34 -58.32 -35.89
C THR A 106 13.09 -59.26 -36.86
N PRO A 107 12.92 -59.25 -38.21
CA PRO A 107 12.26 -58.23 -39.04
C PRO A 107 11.43 -58.72 -40.26
N ARG A 108 10.83 -57.72 -40.95
CA ARG A 108 10.48 -57.59 -42.39
C ARG A 108 9.03 -57.84 -42.90
N SER A 109 8.55 -56.73 -43.49
CA SER A 109 7.74 -56.54 -44.72
C SER A 109 6.24 -56.92 -44.78
N ASN A 110 5.45 -55.85 -44.97
CA ASN A 110 4.17 -55.71 -45.68
C ASN A 110 3.02 -56.65 -45.33
N LEU A 111 1.96 -56.11 -44.69
CA LEU A 111 0.65 -55.84 -45.30
C LEU A 111 -0.42 -55.58 -44.21
N ARG A 112 -1.18 -54.50 -44.41
CA ARG A 112 -2.59 -54.22 -44.01
C ARG A 112 -3.15 -54.88 -42.73
N GLY A 113 -3.58 -54.04 -41.78
CA GLY A 113 -4.71 -54.37 -40.90
C GLY A 113 -4.75 -53.67 -39.55
N ALA A 114 -5.86 -52.97 -39.28
CA ALA A 114 -6.42 -52.58 -37.97
C ALA A 114 -5.74 -51.43 -37.18
N MET A 115 -6.19 -50.20 -37.47
CA MET A 115 -6.16 -49.10 -36.49
C MET A 115 -7.37 -49.21 -35.54
N THR A 116 -7.11 -49.00 -34.24
CA THR A 116 -8.09 -48.74 -33.19
C THR A 116 -8.76 -47.36 -33.38
N PRO A 117 -10.03 -47.18 -32.97
CA PRO A 117 -10.82 -46.01 -33.38
C PRO A 117 -10.59 -44.81 -32.44
N ALA A 118 -10.11 -43.70 -33.00
CA ALA A 118 -10.21 -42.38 -32.39
C ALA A 118 -11.57 -41.76 -32.74
N ARG A 119 -12.31 -41.30 -31.73
CA ARG A 119 -13.60 -40.60 -31.89
C ARG A 119 -13.44 -39.35 -32.75
N GLN A 120 -14.16 -39.34 -33.87
CA GLN A 120 -14.20 -38.27 -34.86
C GLN A 120 -15.25 -37.23 -34.43
N ARG A 121 -14.87 -35.95 -34.38
CA ARG A 121 -15.81 -34.81 -34.27
C ARG A 121 -16.73 -34.83 -35.50
N SER A 122 -18.03 -34.77 -35.27
CA SER A 122 -19.07 -34.76 -36.29
C SER A 122 -19.28 -33.34 -36.82
N ASP A 123 -18.42 -32.86 -37.73
CA ASP A 123 -18.71 -31.64 -38.54
C ASP A 123 -17.85 -31.47 -39.81
N LEU A 124 -17.35 -32.56 -40.39
CA LEU A 124 -16.62 -32.49 -41.67
C LEU A 124 -17.18 -33.49 -42.67
N ARG A 125 -18.25 -33.11 -43.36
CA ARG A 125 -18.64 -33.73 -44.65
C ARG A 125 -17.86 -33.02 -45.77
N SER A 126 -16.73 -33.61 -46.13
CA SER A 126 -16.08 -33.38 -47.42
C SER A 126 -16.96 -33.98 -48.51
N GLN A 127 -17.52 -33.14 -49.39
CA GLN A 127 -17.93 -33.56 -50.73
C GLN A 127 -17.31 -32.63 -51.76
N HIS A 128 -16.48 -33.24 -52.59
CA HIS A 128 -15.93 -32.69 -53.82
C HIS A 128 -17.02 -32.10 -54.71
N SER A 129 -16.72 -30.94 -55.26
CA SER A 129 -17.50 -30.18 -56.22
C SER A 129 -17.84 -30.99 -57.48
N ARG A 130 -19.15 -31.12 -57.75
CA ARG A 130 -19.71 -31.37 -59.09
C ARG A 130 -20.92 -30.45 -59.27
N ASN A 131 -20.82 -29.55 -60.25
CA ASN A 131 -21.90 -28.67 -60.67
C ASN A 131 -23.07 -29.49 -61.21
N VAL A 132 -24.25 -29.33 -60.59
CA VAL A 132 -25.55 -29.75 -61.14
C VAL A 132 -26.53 -28.60 -60.89
N PRO A 133 -27.23 -28.07 -61.91
CA PRO A 133 -28.24 -27.03 -61.71
C PRO A 133 -29.55 -27.67 -61.26
N LEU A 134 -30.16 -27.16 -60.18
CA LEU A 134 -31.50 -27.52 -59.74
C LEU A 134 -32.49 -26.36 -60.01
N PRO A 135 -33.79 -26.66 -60.23
CA PRO A 135 -34.75 -25.73 -60.81
C PRO A 135 -35.45 -24.84 -59.76
N ALA A 136 -35.90 -23.67 -60.21
CA ALA A 136 -36.57 -22.63 -59.42
C ALA A 136 -37.95 -23.07 -58.88
N PRO A 137 -38.36 -22.60 -57.68
CA PRO A 137 -39.74 -22.71 -57.23
C PRO A 137 -40.57 -21.46 -57.60
N THR A 138 -41.84 -21.70 -57.94
CA THR A 138 -42.90 -20.70 -58.19
C THR A 138 -43.47 -20.15 -56.87
N PRO A 139 -44.06 -18.93 -56.84
CA PRO A 139 -44.36 -18.22 -55.60
C PRO A 139 -45.78 -18.49 -55.09
N THR A 140 -45.95 -18.60 -53.77
CA THR A 140 -47.24 -18.47 -53.08
C THR A 140 -47.23 -17.24 -52.19
N ARG A 141 -48.18 -16.34 -52.47
CA ARG A 141 -48.46 -15.08 -51.78
C ARG A 141 -48.89 -15.30 -50.32
N GLY A 142 -48.20 -14.61 -49.41
CA GLY A 142 -48.67 -14.24 -48.07
C GLY A 142 -48.01 -12.90 -47.72
N LEU A 143 -48.82 -11.88 -47.45
CA LEU A 143 -48.43 -10.48 -47.25
C LEU A 143 -47.92 -10.24 -45.83
N GLU A 144 -46.62 -9.99 -45.66
CA GLU A 144 -46.06 -9.14 -44.61
C GLU A 144 -44.87 -8.37 -45.21
N GLU A 145 -44.89 -7.04 -45.09
CA GLU A 145 -43.86 -6.14 -45.62
C GLU A 145 -42.54 -6.37 -44.85
N ALA A 146 -41.55 -6.93 -45.52
CA ALA A 146 -40.18 -6.99 -45.05
C ALA A 146 -39.24 -6.57 -46.18
N ASP A 147 -38.29 -5.71 -45.82
CA ASP A 147 -37.32 -5.03 -46.66
C ASP A 147 -36.69 -5.91 -47.75
N VAL A 148 -36.57 -5.35 -48.95
CA VAL A 148 -35.79 -5.89 -50.06
C VAL A 148 -34.31 -5.99 -49.61
N PRO A 149 -33.68 -7.18 -49.54
CA PRO A 149 -32.24 -7.23 -49.40
C PRO A 149 -31.63 -6.99 -50.78
N SER A 150 -30.99 -5.84 -50.96
CA SER A 150 -30.03 -5.62 -52.04
C SER A 150 -28.90 -6.65 -51.86
N SER A 151 -28.90 -7.66 -52.72
CA SER A 151 -27.88 -8.71 -52.81
C SER A 151 -26.55 -8.14 -53.32
N GLU A 152 -25.83 -7.43 -52.46
CA GLU A 152 -24.37 -7.32 -52.56
C GLU A 152 -23.74 -8.53 -51.86
N PRO A 153 -22.68 -9.15 -52.42
CA PRO A 153 -22.00 -10.25 -51.75
C PRO A 153 -21.42 -9.75 -50.43
N GLN A 154 -21.96 -10.23 -49.31
CA GLN A 154 -21.54 -9.83 -47.97
C GLN A 154 -20.09 -10.32 -47.74
N LEU A 155 -19.14 -9.37 -47.80
CA LEU A 155 -17.72 -9.64 -47.61
C LEU A 155 -17.47 -9.99 -46.13
N VAL A 156 -17.28 -11.28 -45.87
CA VAL A 156 -16.89 -11.82 -44.56
C VAL A 156 -15.40 -12.12 -44.52
N VAL A 157 -14.79 -11.90 -43.37
CA VAL A 157 -13.37 -12.22 -43.17
C VAL A 157 -13.20 -13.74 -43.10
N TRP A 158 -12.16 -14.26 -43.74
CA TRP A 158 -11.93 -15.70 -43.78
C TRP A 158 -11.67 -16.26 -42.38
N GLY A 159 -12.50 -17.21 -41.94
CA GLY A 159 -12.41 -17.84 -40.62
C GLY A 159 -13.30 -17.20 -39.55
N THR A 160 -14.03 -16.14 -39.91
CA THR A 160 -15.03 -15.49 -39.05
C THR A 160 -16.36 -15.36 -39.78
N ASP A 161 -17.44 -15.13 -39.03
CA ASP A 161 -18.77 -14.81 -39.55
C ASP A 161 -19.04 -13.29 -39.54
N VAL A 162 -17.97 -12.50 -39.41
CA VAL A 162 -18.04 -11.06 -39.17
C VAL A 162 -17.96 -10.29 -40.49
N ALA A 163 -18.94 -9.42 -40.71
CA ALA A 163 -18.96 -8.44 -41.79
C ALA A 163 -18.58 -7.06 -41.24
N ILE A 164 -17.41 -6.56 -41.63
CA ILE A 164 -16.81 -5.33 -41.07
C ILE A 164 -17.75 -4.12 -41.24
N ALA A 165 -18.38 -3.98 -42.41
CA ALA A 165 -19.30 -2.88 -42.70
C ALA A 165 -20.55 -2.91 -41.79
N GLU A 166 -21.15 -4.09 -41.57
CA GLU A 166 -22.32 -4.23 -40.69
C GLU A 166 -21.97 -3.86 -39.24
N CYS A 167 -20.79 -4.29 -38.76
CA CYS A 167 -20.32 -3.96 -37.42
C CYS A 167 -20.08 -2.45 -37.25
N ARG A 168 -19.44 -1.82 -38.24
CA ARG A 168 -19.20 -0.37 -38.26
C ARG A 168 -20.52 0.41 -38.17
N ASP A 169 -21.47 0.11 -39.04
CA ASP A 169 -22.74 0.85 -39.11
C ASP A 169 -23.59 0.68 -37.85
N LYS A 170 -23.57 -0.52 -37.24
CA LYS A 170 -24.22 -0.77 -35.95
C LYS A 170 -23.57 -0.01 -34.82
N PHE A 171 -22.25 0.07 -34.81
CA PHE A 171 -21.52 0.79 -33.79
C PHE A 171 -21.72 2.31 -33.88
N VAL A 172 -21.80 2.86 -35.10
CA VAL A 172 -22.19 4.26 -35.33
C VAL A 172 -23.59 4.54 -34.75
N LYS A 173 -24.56 3.65 -35.03
CA LYS A 173 -25.91 3.77 -34.46
C LYS A 173 -25.91 3.65 -32.93
N PHE A 174 -25.06 2.80 -32.37
CA PHE A 174 -24.89 2.66 -30.93
C PHE A 174 -24.42 3.97 -30.29
N ILE A 175 -23.34 4.58 -30.79
CA ILE A 175 -22.81 5.85 -30.25
C ILE A 175 -23.86 6.96 -30.30
N GLN A 176 -24.64 7.05 -31.38
CA GLN A 176 -25.64 8.11 -31.55
C GLN A 176 -26.92 7.90 -30.74
N ARG A 177 -27.34 6.65 -30.49
CA ARG A 177 -28.64 6.34 -29.86
C ARG A 177 -28.53 5.98 -28.38
N PHE A 178 -27.35 5.67 -27.89
CA PHE A 178 -27.20 5.18 -26.53
C PHE A 178 -27.32 6.31 -25.50
N ALA A 179 -28.41 6.26 -24.73
CA ALA A 179 -28.62 7.02 -23.51
C ALA A 179 -28.68 6.02 -22.33
N GLU A 180 -28.00 6.35 -21.23
CA GLU A 180 -28.06 5.51 -20.04
C GLU A 180 -29.48 5.54 -19.43
N PRO A 181 -30.01 4.42 -18.95
CA PRO A 181 -31.31 4.38 -18.27
C PRO A 181 -31.30 5.08 -16.90
N ASN A 182 -30.12 5.38 -16.34
CA ASN A 182 -29.93 5.92 -14.98
C ASN A 182 -29.55 7.41 -14.92
N ALA A 183 -29.37 8.09 -16.06
CA ALA A 183 -28.95 9.48 -16.10
C ALA A 183 -30.16 10.45 -16.18
N VAL A 184 -30.05 11.59 -15.49
CA VAL A 184 -31.11 12.63 -15.38
C VAL A 184 -31.31 13.40 -16.71
N THR A 185 -30.35 13.33 -17.63
CA THR A 185 -30.36 14.04 -18.92
C THR A 185 -30.44 13.07 -20.10
N ASN A 186 -31.40 13.27 -21.00
CA ASN A 186 -31.64 12.47 -22.22
C ASN A 186 -30.61 12.70 -23.35
N GLU A 187 -29.36 13.06 -23.01
CA GLU A 187 -28.29 13.28 -23.99
C GLU A 187 -27.45 12.01 -24.19
N PRO A 188 -26.93 11.77 -25.41
CA PRO A 188 -26.13 10.59 -25.70
C PRO A 188 -24.77 10.67 -24.97
N LEU A 189 -24.52 9.72 -24.07
CA LEU A 189 -23.33 9.68 -23.21
C LEU A 189 -22.02 9.65 -24.02
N TYR A 190 -21.97 8.83 -25.06
CA TYR A 190 -20.79 8.77 -25.93
C TYR A 190 -20.63 10.01 -26.80
N GLY A 191 -21.71 10.77 -27.04
CA GLY A 191 -21.63 12.09 -27.63
C GLY A 191 -20.86 13.05 -26.73
N GLN A 192 -21.27 13.17 -25.46
CA GLN A 192 -20.59 14.00 -24.47
C GLN A 192 -19.14 13.58 -24.26
N LYS A 193 -18.84 12.27 -24.22
CA LYS A 193 -17.45 11.79 -24.13
C LYS A 193 -16.60 12.19 -25.33
N LEU A 194 -17.16 12.23 -26.54
CA LEU A 194 -16.43 12.71 -27.71
C LEU A 194 -16.17 14.22 -27.65
N GLU A 195 -17.11 15.00 -27.10
CA GLU A 195 -16.87 16.43 -26.84
C GLU A 195 -15.78 16.62 -25.78
N GLU A 196 -15.83 15.83 -24.70
CA GLU A 196 -14.81 15.83 -23.65
C GLU A 196 -13.43 15.50 -24.23
N ILE A 197 -13.32 14.43 -25.04
CA ILE A 197 -12.10 14.05 -25.77
C ILE A 197 -11.58 15.20 -26.62
N ASN A 198 -12.45 15.93 -27.31
CA ASN A 198 -12.04 17.08 -28.11
C ASN A 198 -11.54 18.24 -27.25
N THR A 199 -12.15 18.48 -26.08
CA THR A 199 -11.70 19.55 -25.17
C THR A 199 -10.41 19.22 -24.43
N LEU A 200 -10.19 17.95 -24.10
CA LEU A 200 -9.00 17.46 -23.39
C LEU A 200 -7.87 17.08 -24.35
N GLU A 201 -8.17 16.93 -25.64
CA GLU A 201 -7.27 16.45 -26.70
C GLU A 201 -6.64 15.06 -26.41
N GLU A 202 -7.27 14.26 -25.54
CA GLU A 202 -6.84 12.87 -25.24
C GLU A 202 -7.53 11.87 -26.19
N PRO A 203 -6.80 11.21 -27.12
CA PRO A 203 -7.39 10.40 -28.21
C PRO A 203 -7.81 8.98 -27.77
N PHE A 204 -8.44 8.83 -26.61
CA PHE A 204 -8.84 7.53 -26.06
C PHE A 204 -10.32 7.51 -25.74
N LEU A 205 -11.03 6.51 -26.27
CA LEU A 205 -12.44 6.28 -25.97
C LEU A 205 -12.62 4.97 -25.20
N ASP A 206 -12.87 5.09 -23.89
CA ASP A 206 -13.20 3.94 -23.05
C ASP A 206 -14.68 3.57 -23.21
N VAL A 207 -14.95 2.34 -23.67
CA VAL A 207 -16.28 1.80 -23.95
C VAL A 207 -16.58 0.60 -23.05
N ASP A 208 -17.69 0.64 -22.32
CA ASP A 208 -18.16 -0.50 -21.54
C ASP A 208 -18.82 -1.57 -22.43
N CYS A 209 -18.37 -2.81 -22.32
CA CYS A 209 -18.96 -3.95 -23.02
C CYS A 209 -20.42 -4.21 -22.59
N GLU A 210 -20.81 -3.85 -21.37
CA GLU A 210 -22.20 -3.99 -20.90
C GLU A 210 -23.16 -3.08 -21.67
N HIS A 211 -22.71 -1.86 -22.02
CA HIS A 211 -23.51 -0.93 -22.82
C HIS A 211 -23.78 -1.49 -24.22
N VAL A 212 -22.75 -2.08 -24.83
CA VAL A 212 -22.87 -2.76 -26.13
C VAL A 212 -23.83 -3.95 -26.04
N LYS A 213 -23.80 -4.69 -24.93
CA LYS A 213 -24.70 -5.84 -24.69
C LYS A 213 -26.17 -5.44 -24.60
N ILE A 214 -26.48 -4.29 -23.98
CA ILE A 214 -27.86 -3.78 -23.86
C ILE A 214 -28.41 -3.38 -25.23
N PHE A 215 -27.57 -2.79 -26.09
CA PHE A 215 -27.99 -2.33 -27.41
C PHE A 215 -28.10 -3.47 -28.43
N ASP A 216 -27.04 -4.27 -28.61
CA ASP A 216 -27.04 -5.42 -29.53
C ASP A 216 -26.21 -6.60 -28.96
N PRO A 217 -26.87 -7.72 -28.59
CA PRO A 217 -26.18 -8.90 -28.11
C PRO A 217 -25.35 -9.60 -29.20
N LYS A 218 -25.68 -9.42 -30.49
CA LYS A 218 -24.91 -10.01 -31.60
C LYS A 218 -23.54 -9.32 -31.72
N LEU A 219 -23.51 -7.99 -31.70
CA LEU A 219 -22.28 -7.21 -31.74
C LEU A 219 -21.37 -7.52 -30.54
N HIS A 220 -21.96 -7.62 -29.34
CA HIS A 220 -21.23 -8.01 -28.13
C HIS A 220 -20.58 -9.40 -28.23
N ARG A 221 -21.28 -10.40 -28.81
CA ARG A 221 -20.70 -11.73 -29.03
C ARG A 221 -19.54 -11.69 -30.02
N GLN A 222 -19.70 -10.94 -31.12
CA GLN A 222 -18.63 -10.78 -32.12
C GLN A 222 -17.41 -10.07 -31.52
N LEU A 223 -17.60 -9.07 -30.66
CA LEU A 223 -16.52 -8.39 -29.95
C LEU A 223 -15.73 -9.34 -29.03
N ILE A 224 -16.41 -10.26 -28.32
CA ILE A 224 -15.74 -11.21 -27.43
C ILE A 224 -14.99 -12.30 -28.20
N CYS A 225 -15.60 -12.85 -29.25
CA CYS A 225 -15.00 -13.95 -30.02
C CYS A 225 -13.92 -13.47 -30.99
N TYR A 226 -14.08 -12.28 -31.58
CA TYR A 226 -13.19 -11.73 -32.61
C TYR A 226 -12.75 -10.29 -32.32
N PRO A 227 -12.11 -10.03 -31.17
CA PRO A 227 -11.70 -8.66 -30.80
C PRO A 227 -10.68 -8.06 -31.77
N GLN A 228 -9.84 -8.88 -32.40
CA GLN A 228 -8.78 -8.42 -33.30
C GLN A 228 -9.32 -7.77 -34.60
N GLU A 229 -10.49 -8.22 -35.07
CA GLU A 229 -11.12 -7.68 -36.28
C GLU A 229 -12.12 -6.57 -35.93
N VAL A 230 -12.82 -6.71 -34.80
CA VAL A 230 -13.88 -5.79 -34.39
C VAL A 230 -13.33 -4.49 -33.82
N VAL A 231 -12.23 -4.51 -33.04
CA VAL A 231 -11.67 -3.29 -32.44
C VAL A 231 -11.21 -2.28 -33.51
N PRO A 232 -10.45 -2.66 -34.56
CA PRO A 232 -10.11 -1.72 -35.64
C PRO A 232 -11.34 -1.19 -36.39
N ALA A 233 -12.41 -1.99 -36.50
CA ALA A 233 -13.66 -1.53 -37.09
C ALA A 233 -14.34 -0.45 -36.23
N PHE A 234 -14.22 -0.55 -34.90
CA PHE A 234 -14.69 0.49 -33.98
C PHE A 234 -13.82 1.75 -34.08
N ASP A 235 -12.50 1.61 -34.14
CA ASP A 235 -11.60 2.77 -34.33
C ASP A 235 -11.97 3.54 -35.61
N ALA A 236 -12.21 2.83 -36.72
CA ALA A 236 -12.65 3.45 -37.97
C ALA A 236 -14.01 4.16 -37.82
N ALA A 237 -14.99 3.52 -37.17
CA ALA A 237 -16.31 4.10 -36.92
C ALA A 237 -16.25 5.40 -36.08
N VAL A 238 -15.41 5.41 -35.03
CA VAL A 238 -15.23 6.59 -34.18
C VAL A 238 -14.55 7.72 -34.94
N ASN A 239 -13.53 7.40 -35.74
CA ASN A 239 -12.86 8.39 -36.55
C ASN A 239 -13.82 9.04 -37.57
N GLU A 240 -14.66 8.25 -38.26
CA GLU A 240 -15.69 8.78 -39.17
C GLU A 240 -16.67 9.72 -38.44
N LEU A 241 -17.20 9.29 -37.29
CA LEU A 241 -18.09 10.12 -36.46
C LEU A 241 -17.43 11.41 -35.98
N PHE A 242 -16.15 11.35 -35.63
CA PHE A 242 -15.40 12.52 -35.18
C PHE A 242 -15.24 13.54 -36.31
N PHE A 243 -14.92 13.09 -37.53
CA PHE A 243 -14.84 13.96 -38.71
C PHE A 243 -16.19 14.59 -39.07
N GLU A 244 -17.30 13.87 -38.90
CA GLU A 244 -18.65 14.43 -39.12
C GLU A 244 -18.99 15.54 -38.13
N ARG A 245 -18.59 15.39 -36.85
CA ARG A 245 -18.89 16.36 -35.80
C ARG A 245 -17.95 17.57 -35.83
N TYR A 246 -16.66 17.35 -36.05
CA TYR A 246 -15.63 18.39 -35.99
C TYR A 246 -14.75 18.36 -37.23
N PRO A 247 -15.22 18.93 -38.36
CA PRO A 247 -14.45 18.97 -39.61
C PRO A 247 -13.19 19.86 -39.54
N ALA A 248 -13.04 20.68 -38.49
CA ALA A 248 -11.93 21.61 -38.30
C ALA A 248 -10.83 21.10 -37.34
N ALA A 249 -11.08 20.01 -36.61
CA ALA A 249 -10.12 19.47 -35.65
C ALA A 249 -9.21 18.44 -36.36
N VAL A 250 -7.92 18.76 -36.52
CA VAL A 250 -6.93 17.84 -37.06
C VAL A 250 -6.23 17.15 -35.89
N LEU A 251 -6.60 15.89 -35.63
CA LEU A 251 -5.90 15.05 -34.66
C LEU A 251 -4.66 14.45 -35.32
N GLU A 252 -3.49 14.62 -34.70
CA GLU A 252 -2.25 13.95 -35.13
C GLU A 252 -2.25 12.44 -34.81
N HIS A 253 -3.10 12.03 -33.86
CA HIS A 253 -3.21 10.64 -33.38
C HIS A 253 -4.64 10.11 -33.58
N GLN A 254 -4.78 8.91 -34.13
CA GLN A 254 -6.07 8.24 -34.30
C GLN A 254 -6.70 7.91 -32.95
N ILE A 255 -8.02 8.08 -32.85
CA ILE A 255 -8.75 7.74 -31.63
C ILE A 255 -8.75 6.21 -31.48
N GLN A 256 -8.34 5.73 -30.31
CA GLN A 256 -8.32 4.30 -29.98
C GLN A 256 -9.50 3.96 -29.06
N VAL A 257 -10.24 2.93 -29.44
CA VAL A 257 -11.34 2.38 -28.63
C VAL A 257 -10.79 1.34 -27.65
N ARG A 258 -11.10 1.53 -26.38
CA ARG A 258 -10.70 0.64 -25.29
C ARG A 258 -11.95 -0.01 -24.70
N PRO A 259 -12.32 -1.22 -25.16
CA PRO A 259 -13.40 -1.96 -24.54
C PRO A 259 -12.97 -2.43 -23.15
N TYR A 260 -13.80 -2.17 -22.14
CA TYR A 260 -13.59 -2.63 -20.77
C TYR A 260 -14.83 -3.35 -20.24
N ASN A 261 -14.65 -4.13 -19.17
CA ASN A 261 -15.73 -4.86 -18.50
C ASN A 261 -16.36 -6.00 -19.34
N ALA A 262 -15.52 -6.80 -20.00
CA ALA A 262 -15.91 -8.09 -20.58
C ALA A 262 -16.22 -9.13 -19.45
N PRO A 263 -16.69 -10.35 -19.75
CA PRO A 263 -17.00 -11.32 -18.69
C PRO A 263 -15.75 -11.69 -17.88
N GLN A 264 -15.84 -11.49 -16.56
CA GLN A 264 -14.77 -11.79 -15.61
C GLN A 264 -14.48 -13.29 -15.54
N ARG A 265 -13.20 -13.63 -15.63
CA ARG A 265 -12.69 -14.99 -15.49
C ARG A 265 -11.63 -15.02 -14.38
N HIS A 266 -11.56 -16.14 -13.67
CA HIS A 266 -10.45 -16.38 -12.76
C HIS A 266 -9.22 -16.82 -13.56
N MET A 267 -8.02 -16.48 -13.06
CA MET A 267 -6.75 -16.86 -13.71
C MET A 267 -6.60 -18.38 -13.90
N ARG A 268 -7.23 -19.18 -13.03
CA ARG A 268 -7.18 -20.64 -13.05
C ARG A 268 -8.12 -21.27 -14.07
N ASP A 269 -9.18 -20.56 -14.42
CA ASP A 269 -10.25 -21.05 -15.30
C ASP A 269 -9.99 -20.65 -16.76
N LEU A 270 -8.78 -20.19 -17.09
CA LEU A 270 -8.34 -19.91 -18.45
C LEU A 270 -8.21 -21.21 -19.24
N ASN A 271 -9.18 -21.46 -20.13
CA ASN A 271 -9.18 -22.64 -20.96
C ASN A 271 -8.52 -22.37 -22.32
N PRO A 272 -8.03 -23.42 -23.01
CA PRO A 272 -7.57 -23.29 -24.39
C PRO A 272 -8.65 -22.85 -25.39
N GLU A 273 -9.94 -22.96 -25.02
CA GLU A 273 -11.07 -22.50 -25.84
C GLU A 273 -11.16 -20.96 -25.88
N ASP A 274 -10.60 -20.29 -24.87
CA ASP A 274 -10.62 -18.83 -24.73
C ASP A 274 -9.45 -18.15 -25.47
N ILE A 275 -8.65 -18.90 -26.25
CA ILE A 275 -7.57 -18.32 -27.06
C ILE A 275 -8.17 -17.37 -28.11
N ASP A 276 -7.53 -16.23 -28.27
CA ASP A 276 -7.93 -15.11 -29.12
C ASP A 276 -9.25 -14.44 -28.75
N GLN A 277 -9.82 -14.76 -27.58
CA GLN A 277 -11.02 -14.09 -27.05
C GLN A 277 -10.67 -12.95 -26.09
N LEU A 278 -11.65 -12.06 -25.90
CA LEU A 278 -11.58 -10.96 -24.92
C LEU A 278 -11.87 -11.48 -23.51
N VAL A 279 -10.91 -11.30 -22.59
CA VAL A 279 -11.02 -11.74 -21.20
C VAL A 279 -10.70 -10.58 -20.27
N THR A 280 -11.45 -10.50 -19.17
CA THR A 280 -11.11 -9.62 -18.03
C THR A 280 -10.60 -10.45 -16.87
N LEU A 281 -9.42 -10.10 -16.37
CA LEU A 281 -8.82 -10.68 -15.16
C LEU A 281 -8.63 -9.62 -14.10
N SER A 282 -9.02 -9.92 -12.87
CA SER A 282 -8.65 -9.16 -11.67
C SER A 282 -7.33 -9.71 -11.09
N GLY A 283 -6.47 -8.82 -10.61
CA GLY A 283 -5.26 -9.24 -9.93
C GLY A 283 -4.41 -8.10 -9.38
N MET A 284 -3.38 -8.48 -8.63
CA MET A 284 -2.35 -7.56 -8.13
C MET A 284 -1.12 -7.62 -9.02
N VAL A 285 -0.56 -6.48 -9.39
CA VAL A 285 0.72 -6.44 -10.12
C VAL A 285 1.87 -6.77 -9.18
N ILE A 286 2.66 -7.79 -9.50
CA ILE A 286 3.88 -8.12 -8.73
C ILE A 286 5.03 -7.26 -9.21
N ARG A 287 5.25 -7.25 -10.53
CA ARG A 287 6.41 -6.64 -11.15
C ARG A 287 6.07 -6.13 -12.55
N THR A 288 6.67 -5.01 -12.90
CA THR A 288 6.72 -4.46 -14.25
C THR A 288 8.16 -4.60 -14.76
N SER A 289 8.34 -4.94 -16.04
CA SER A 289 9.65 -4.89 -16.68
C SER A 289 9.99 -3.46 -17.09
N SER A 290 11.26 -3.22 -17.43
CA SER A 290 11.63 -2.04 -18.21
C SER A 290 10.91 -2.06 -19.56
N ILE A 291 10.76 -0.88 -20.15
CA ILE A 291 10.22 -0.70 -21.49
C ILE A 291 11.16 -1.35 -22.51
N VAL A 292 10.61 -2.16 -23.40
CA VAL A 292 11.30 -2.81 -24.50
C VAL A 292 10.76 -2.25 -25.82
N PRO A 293 11.61 -1.67 -26.69
CA PRO A 293 11.16 -1.18 -27.99
C PRO A 293 10.87 -2.35 -28.93
N GLU A 294 9.70 -2.34 -29.57
CA GLU A 294 9.27 -3.26 -30.62
C GLU A 294 9.24 -2.51 -31.96
N MET A 295 9.87 -3.04 -33.01
CA MET A 295 9.97 -2.35 -34.30
C MET A 295 8.62 -2.39 -35.03
N ARG A 296 8.14 -1.24 -35.53
CA ARG A 296 6.92 -1.12 -36.36
C ARG A 296 7.25 -0.93 -37.84
N GLU A 297 8.23 -0.05 -38.13
CA GLU A 297 8.69 0.21 -39.49
C GLU A 297 10.21 0.15 -39.56
N ALA A 298 10.72 -0.60 -40.53
CA ALA A 298 12.14 -0.75 -40.78
C ALA A 298 12.62 0.28 -41.82
N PHE A 299 13.72 0.96 -41.52
CA PHE A 299 14.39 1.87 -42.46
C PHE A 299 15.63 1.20 -43.05
N PHE A 300 15.61 0.95 -44.35
CA PHE A 300 16.71 0.39 -45.11
C PHE A 300 17.45 1.47 -45.90
N ARG A 301 18.77 1.32 -46.00
CA ARG A 301 19.63 2.17 -46.83
C ARG A 301 20.53 1.32 -47.71
N CYS A 302 20.54 1.61 -49.00
CA CYS A 302 21.42 0.93 -49.95
C CYS A 302 22.89 1.34 -49.75
N ALA A 303 23.81 0.38 -49.74
CA ALA A 303 25.26 0.61 -49.59
C ALA A 303 25.91 1.34 -50.78
N VAL A 304 25.43 1.07 -52.00
CA VAL A 304 26.05 1.60 -53.24
C VAL A 304 25.55 3.01 -53.58
N CYS A 305 24.23 3.22 -53.65
CA CYS A 305 23.64 4.50 -54.07
C CYS A 305 23.08 5.36 -52.93
N GLY A 306 23.03 4.83 -51.70
CA GLY A 306 22.48 5.55 -50.55
C GLY A 306 20.95 5.74 -50.55
N ALA A 307 20.23 5.18 -51.53
CA ALA A 307 18.77 5.24 -51.60
C ALA A 307 18.15 4.64 -50.33
N ALA A 308 17.16 5.35 -49.79
CA ALA A 308 16.39 4.94 -48.63
C ALA A 308 15.14 4.18 -49.06
N ALA A 309 14.78 3.15 -48.33
CA ALA A 309 13.52 2.43 -48.47
C ALA A 309 12.96 2.15 -47.07
N THR A 310 11.68 2.39 -46.86
CA THR A 310 10.97 1.97 -45.65
C THR A 310 10.15 0.72 -45.96
N ALA A 311 10.09 -0.21 -45.01
CA ALA A 311 9.20 -1.36 -45.09
C ALA A 311 8.51 -1.54 -43.73
N GLU A 312 7.18 -1.67 -43.78
CA GLU A 312 6.37 -1.94 -42.59
C GLU A 312 6.48 -3.43 -42.21
N LEU A 313 6.30 -3.75 -40.92
CA LEU A 313 6.25 -5.14 -40.48
C LEU A 313 4.95 -5.81 -40.93
N GLU A 314 5.09 -6.89 -41.70
CA GLU A 314 3.97 -7.79 -42.01
C GLU A 314 4.04 -9.03 -41.11
N ARG A 315 3.04 -9.20 -40.24
CA ARG A 315 2.87 -10.40 -39.38
C ARG A 315 4.14 -10.78 -38.59
N GLY A 316 4.85 -9.79 -38.06
CA GLY A 316 6.05 -10.01 -37.24
C GLY A 316 7.32 -10.36 -38.04
N ARG A 317 7.29 -10.24 -39.37
CA ARG A 317 8.48 -10.34 -40.21
C ARG A 317 8.71 -9.01 -40.92
N VAL A 318 9.97 -8.58 -40.94
CA VAL A 318 10.41 -7.45 -41.75
C VAL A 318 10.78 -7.99 -43.13
N PRO A 319 10.03 -7.68 -44.19
CA PRO A 319 10.44 -8.03 -45.54
C PRO A 319 11.62 -7.13 -45.96
N GLU A 320 12.76 -7.74 -46.24
CA GLU A 320 13.89 -7.01 -46.83
C GLU A 320 13.71 -6.90 -48.35
N PRO A 321 13.76 -5.70 -48.94
CA PRO A 321 13.72 -5.55 -50.39
C PRO A 321 14.99 -6.15 -51.02
N ALA A 322 14.84 -7.16 -51.88
CA ALA A 322 15.97 -7.86 -52.50
C ALA A 322 16.74 -7.01 -53.53
N HIS A 323 16.07 -6.03 -54.14
CA HIS A 323 16.63 -5.18 -55.20
C HIS A 323 16.50 -3.71 -54.84
N CYS A 324 17.57 -2.95 -55.06
CA CYS A 324 17.53 -1.51 -54.92
C CYS A 324 16.81 -0.84 -56.09
N SER A 325 15.82 0.01 -55.79
CA SER A 325 15.03 0.74 -56.79
C SER A 325 15.84 1.68 -57.69
N HIS A 326 17.03 2.12 -57.25
CA HIS A 326 17.88 3.08 -57.98
C HIS A 326 19.07 2.44 -58.71
N CYS A 327 19.69 1.40 -58.16
CA CYS A 327 20.92 0.81 -58.73
C CYS A 327 20.78 -0.67 -59.12
N ASN A 328 19.60 -1.29 -58.94
CA ASN A 328 19.30 -2.69 -59.28
C ASN A 328 20.28 -3.73 -58.72
N THR A 329 21.12 -3.35 -57.75
CA THR A 329 22.05 -4.26 -57.10
C THR A 329 21.27 -5.16 -56.16
N ALA A 330 21.52 -6.46 -56.22
CA ALA A 330 20.89 -7.42 -55.33
C ALA A 330 21.51 -7.34 -53.93
N HIS A 331 20.68 -7.47 -52.89
CA HIS A 331 21.08 -7.59 -51.48
C HIS A 331 22.00 -6.47 -50.97
N SER A 332 21.80 -5.25 -51.46
CA SER A 332 22.63 -4.09 -51.09
C SER A 332 22.04 -3.25 -49.95
N TYR A 333 20.90 -3.63 -49.38
CA TYR A 333 20.26 -2.88 -48.31
C TYR A 333 20.83 -3.24 -46.94
N HIS A 334 21.07 -2.21 -46.14
CA HIS A 334 21.40 -2.33 -44.73
C HIS A 334 20.31 -1.69 -43.89
N LEU A 335 19.85 -2.42 -42.88
CA LEU A 335 18.89 -1.91 -41.90
C LEU A 335 19.57 -0.87 -41.00
N ILE A 336 19.03 0.34 -40.96
CA ILE A 336 19.46 1.39 -40.02
C ILE A 336 18.45 1.45 -38.88
N HIS A 337 18.79 0.78 -37.78
CA HIS A 337 17.96 0.73 -36.57
C HIS A 337 17.72 2.11 -35.93
N ASN A 338 18.63 3.09 -36.09
CA ASN A 338 18.42 4.41 -35.49
C ASN A 338 17.33 5.25 -36.16
N ARG A 339 16.91 4.90 -37.38
CA ARG A 339 15.87 5.61 -38.14
C ARG A 339 14.58 4.81 -38.29
N SER A 340 14.53 3.58 -37.78
CA SER A 340 13.29 2.81 -37.73
C SER A 340 12.33 3.35 -36.67
N HIS A 341 11.04 3.21 -36.93
CA HIS A 341 10.02 3.52 -35.93
C HIS A 341 9.84 2.34 -34.98
N PHE A 342 9.91 2.62 -33.68
CA PHE A 342 9.67 1.67 -32.60
C PHE A 342 8.42 2.05 -31.81
N SER A 343 7.70 1.05 -31.35
CA SER A 343 6.60 1.15 -30.39
C SER A 343 7.04 0.55 -29.06
N ASP A 344 6.58 1.14 -27.96
CA ASP A 344 6.91 0.66 -26.63
C ASP A 344 6.10 -0.58 -26.25
N LYS A 345 6.79 -1.57 -25.69
CA LYS A 345 6.22 -2.81 -25.15
C LYS A 345 6.70 -3.00 -23.72
N GLN A 346 5.80 -3.34 -22.82
CA GLN A 346 6.16 -3.63 -21.42
C GLN A 346 5.55 -4.96 -20.98
N LEU A 347 6.32 -5.77 -20.25
CA LEU A 347 5.86 -7.01 -19.66
C LEU A 347 5.49 -6.78 -18.19
N VAL A 348 4.23 -7.00 -17.87
CA VAL A 348 3.67 -6.89 -16.52
C VAL A 348 3.34 -8.30 -16.02
N LYS A 349 3.71 -8.63 -14.78
CA LYS A 349 3.26 -9.87 -14.14
C LYS A 349 2.12 -9.59 -13.18
N LEU A 350 0.96 -10.15 -13.49
CA LEU A 350 -0.24 -10.11 -12.66
C LEU A 350 -0.30 -11.37 -11.78
N GLN A 351 -0.77 -11.19 -10.54
CA GLN A 351 -1.06 -12.24 -9.57
C GLN A 351 -2.54 -12.24 -9.25
N GLU A 352 -3.10 -13.43 -9.02
CA GLU A 352 -4.48 -13.58 -8.55
C GLU A 352 -4.72 -12.82 -7.23
N SER A 353 -5.87 -12.15 -7.11
CA SER A 353 -6.31 -11.51 -5.87
C SER A 353 -6.41 -12.56 -4.75
N PRO A 354 -5.98 -12.24 -3.51
CA PRO A 354 -6.11 -13.18 -2.40
C PRO A 354 -7.56 -13.55 -2.09
N ASP A 355 -8.51 -12.68 -2.43
CA ASP A 355 -9.94 -12.84 -2.18
C ASP A 355 -10.58 -13.93 -3.07
N ASP A 356 -10.04 -14.12 -4.28
CA ASP A 356 -10.51 -15.11 -5.26
C ASP A 356 -9.79 -16.47 -5.15
N MET A 357 -8.86 -16.61 -4.20
CA MET A 357 -8.04 -17.82 -4.10
C MET A 357 -8.74 -18.97 -3.37
N PRO A 358 -8.72 -20.19 -3.92
CA PRO A 358 -9.13 -21.37 -3.17
C PRO A 358 -8.13 -21.65 -2.03
N ALA A 359 -8.67 -21.99 -0.85
CA ALA A 359 -7.87 -22.20 0.35
C ALA A 359 -6.75 -23.24 0.15
N GLY A 360 -5.52 -22.89 0.57
CA GLY A 360 -4.37 -23.79 0.62
C GLY A 360 -3.58 -23.97 -0.69
N ARG A 361 -3.87 -23.22 -1.76
CA ARG A 361 -3.06 -23.21 -2.99
C ARG A 361 -2.26 -21.92 -3.12
N THR A 362 -1.10 -22.00 -3.78
CA THR A 362 -0.33 -20.81 -4.13
C THR A 362 -1.03 -19.98 -5.20
N PRO A 363 -0.87 -18.65 -5.20
CA PRO A 363 -1.43 -17.77 -6.22
C PRO A 363 -0.85 -18.08 -7.60
N ALA A 364 -1.71 -18.13 -8.61
CA ALA A 364 -1.29 -18.22 -10.00
C ALA A 364 -0.78 -16.85 -10.48
N THR A 365 0.15 -16.87 -11.45
CA THR A 365 0.66 -15.64 -12.08
C THR A 365 0.48 -15.72 -13.58
N VAL A 366 0.10 -14.59 -14.19
CA VAL A 366 -0.09 -14.46 -15.63
C VAL A 366 0.77 -13.31 -16.15
N ASN A 367 1.33 -13.48 -17.34
CA ASN A 367 2.10 -12.46 -18.02
C ASN A 367 1.16 -11.62 -18.90
N VAL A 368 1.17 -10.31 -18.69
CA VAL A 368 0.42 -9.33 -19.45
C VAL A 368 1.41 -8.48 -20.25
N LEU A 369 1.13 -8.24 -21.53
CA LEU A 369 1.88 -7.34 -22.39
C LEU A 369 1.09 -6.05 -22.55
N ALA A 370 1.71 -4.93 -22.16
CA ALA A 370 1.19 -3.59 -22.41
C ALA A 370 1.88 -2.99 -23.65
N HIS A 371 1.11 -2.24 -24.43
CA HIS A 371 1.57 -1.62 -25.67
C HIS A 371 1.31 -0.11 -25.65
N GLY A 372 2.23 0.67 -26.23
CA GLY A 372 2.07 2.10 -26.47
C GLY A 372 1.68 2.89 -25.21
N ALA A 373 0.54 3.55 -25.24
CA ALA A 373 0.07 4.43 -24.16
C ALA A 373 -0.30 3.73 -22.84
N LEU A 374 -0.42 2.39 -22.84
CA LEU A 374 -0.68 1.62 -21.62
C LEU A 374 0.60 1.22 -20.86
N VAL A 375 1.77 1.59 -21.40
CA VAL A 375 3.06 1.38 -20.75
C VAL A 375 3.19 2.33 -19.55
N GLU A 376 3.70 1.82 -18.43
CA GLU A 376 3.84 2.52 -17.15
C GLU A 376 2.51 3.01 -16.53
N ALA A 377 1.36 2.62 -17.07
CA ALA A 377 0.05 2.99 -16.51
C ALA A 377 -0.24 2.36 -15.14
N VAL A 378 0.44 1.26 -14.80
CA VAL A 378 0.23 0.51 -13.56
C VAL A 378 1.55 0.28 -12.83
N GLY A 379 1.59 0.64 -11.54
CA GLY A 379 2.71 0.39 -10.65
C GLY A 379 2.72 -1.03 -10.04
N ALA A 380 3.85 -1.41 -9.46
CA ALA A 380 3.94 -2.65 -8.68
C ALA A 380 3.13 -2.53 -7.38
N GLY A 381 2.38 -3.58 -7.03
CA GLY A 381 1.52 -3.66 -5.84
C GLY A 381 0.09 -3.15 -6.03
N GLU A 382 -0.22 -2.54 -7.17
CA GLU A 382 -1.57 -2.07 -7.48
C GLU A 382 -2.52 -3.22 -7.80
N ARG A 383 -3.79 -3.07 -7.38
CA ARG A 383 -4.88 -3.98 -7.73
C ARG A 383 -5.56 -3.46 -9.00
N VAL A 384 -5.45 -4.23 -10.08
CA VAL A 384 -5.98 -3.85 -11.39
C VAL A 384 -6.85 -4.97 -11.97
N SER A 385 -7.88 -4.53 -12.68
CA SER A 385 -8.63 -5.38 -13.60
C SER A 385 -8.11 -5.09 -15.01
N VAL A 386 -7.52 -6.12 -15.62
CA VAL A 386 -6.95 -6.05 -16.97
C VAL A 386 -7.98 -6.62 -17.93
N THR A 387 -8.37 -5.84 -18.93
CA THR A 387 -9.13 -6.33 -20.07
C THR A 387 -8.16 -6.53 -21.23
N GLY A 388 -8.15 -7.71 -21.83
CA GLY A 388 -7.20 -8.02 -22.88
C GLY A 388 -7.53 -9.28 -23.67
N VAL A 389 -6.76 -9.49 -24.74
CA VAL A 389 -6.89 -10.67 -25.60
C VAL A 389 -5.95 -11.76 -25.12
N PHE A 390 -6.47 -12.96 -24.89
CA PHE A 390 -5.66 -14.10 -24.46
C PHE A 390 -4.92 -14.72 -25.65
N ARG A 391 -3.58 -14.71 -25.63
CA ARG A 391 -2.74 -15.18 -26.74
C ARG A 391 -1.81 -16.32 -26.34
N ALA A 392 -1.55 -17.21 -27.31
CA ALA A 392 -0.62 -18.31 -27.18
C ALA A 392 0.53 -18.16 -28.19
N ALA A 393 1.74 -17.87 -27.71
CA ALA A 393 2.93 -17.80 -28.54
C ALA A 393 3.76 -19.10 -28.46
N PRO A 394 4.25 -19.63 -29.60
CA PRO A 394 5.13 -20.79 -29.58
C PRO A 394 6.51 -20.43 -29.02
N ALA A 395 7.08 -21.32 -28.21
CA ALA A 395 8.44 -21.17 -27.70
C ALA A 395 9.41 -22.07 -28.47
N THR A 396 10.57 -21.56 -28.86
CA THR A 396 11.62 -22.40 -29.46
C THR A 396 12.28 -23.28 -28.40
N VAL A 397 12.65 -24.51 -28.78
CA VAL A 397 13.40 -25.44 -27.89
C VAL A 397 14.82 -24.95 -27.68
N HIS A 398 15.43 -24.43 -28.75
CA HIS A 398 16.76 -23.84 -28.77
C HIS A 398 16.70 -22.59 -29.64
N PRO A 399 17.38 -21.50 -29.25
CA PRO A 399 17.36 -20.25 -30.02
C PRO A 399 18.00 -20.39 -31.41
N ARG A 400 18.89 -21.38 -31.61
CA ARG A 400 19.58 -21.62 -32.89
C ARG A 400 18.83 -22.52 -33.87
N LYS A 401 17.85 -23.29 -33.40
CA LYS A 401 17.12 -24.26 -34.22
C LYS A 401 15.66 -23.82 -34.32
N ALA A 402 15.10 -23.88 -35.53
CA ALA A 402 13.70 -23.54 -35.78
C ALA A 402 12.69 -24.58 -35.22
N THR A 403 13.14 -25.54 -34.41
CA THR A 403 12.28 -26.54 -33.77
C THR A 403 11.48 -25.88 -32.64
N LEU A 404 10.16 -25.82 -32.82
CA LEU A 404 9.21 -25.29 -31.85
C LEU A 404 8.85 -26.33 -30.78
N LYS A 405 8.56 -25.86 -29.56
CA LYS A 405 7.93 -26.67 -28.52
C LYS A 405 6.44 -26.81 -28.83
N ALA A 406 5.91 -28.00 -28.58
CA ALA A 406 4.46 -28.25 -28.66
C ALA A 406 3.67 -27.45 -27.60
N LEU A 407 4.29 -27.15 -26.46
CA LEU A 407 3.69 -26.33 -25.40
C LEU A 407 3.90 -24.85 -25.73
N HIS A 408 2.81 -24.18 -26.04
CA HIS A 408 2.78 -22.74 -26.27
C HIS A 408 2.79 -21.99 -24.93
N LYS A 409 3.49 -20.86 -24.89
CA LYS A 409 3.46 -19.94 -23.75
C LYS A 409 2.29 -18.99 -23.90
N THR A 410 1.47 -18.90 -22.88
CA THR A 410 0.32 -17.99 -22.85
C THR A 410 0.72 -16.63 -22.27
N HIS A 411 0.11 -15.58 -22.79
CA HIS A 411 0.20 -14.21 -22.31
C HIS A 411 -1.08 -13.48 -22.71
N ILE A 412 -1.34 -12.34 -22.08
CA ILE A 412 -2.50 -11.51 -22.38
C ILE A 412 -2.01 -10.18 -22.94
N ASP A 413 -2.52 -9.79 -24.09
CA ASP A 413 -2.28 -8.46 -24.62
C ASP A 413 -3.32 -7.51 -24.03
N ALA A 414 -2.86 -6.56 -23.21
CA ALA A 414 -3.74 -5.61 -22.52
C ALA A 414 -4.31 -4.59 -23.50
N LEU A 415 -5.63 -4.42 -23.46
CA LEU A 415 -6.36 -3.37 -24.16
C LEU A 415 -6.77 -2.25 -23.22
N HIS A 416 -7.08 -2.58 -21.95
CA HIS A 416 -7.48 -1.59 -20.96
C HIS A 416 -7.10 -2.05 -19.55
N TYR A 417 -6.67 -1.08 -18.72
CA TYR A 417 -6.45 -1.25 -17.28
C TYR A 417 -7.48 -0.44 -16.51
N ARG A 418 -8.25 -1.11 -15.66
CA ARG A 418 -9.12 -0.46 -14.69
C ARG A 418 -8.59 -0.70 -13.29
N LYS A 419 -8.17 0.37 -12.61
CA LYS A 419 -7.75 0.30 -11.21
C LYS A 419 -8.99 0.13 -10.33
N VAL A 420 -9.06 -0.95 -9.55
CA VAL A 420 -10.21 -1.23 -8.68
C VAL A 420 -9.95 -0.60 -7.32
N HIS A 421 -10.48 0.60 -7.10
CA HIS A 421 -10.31 1.36 -5.85
C HIS A 421 -11.56 1.37 -4.94
N SER A 422 -12.59 0.54 -5.21
CA SER A 422 -13.88 0.65 -4.49
C SER A 422 -13.81 0.45 -2.97
N ASP A 423 -12.81 -0.29 -2.46
CA ASP A 423 -12.70 -0.63 -1.03
C ASP A 423 -11.70 0.21 -0.23
N ARG A 424 -10.87 1.00 -0.91
CA ARG A 424 -9.80 1.80 -0.28
C ARG A 424 -10.07 3.28 -0.49
N LEU A 425 -9.42 4.15 0.28
CA LEU A 425 -9.39 5.58 -0.07
C LEU A 425 -8.82 5.72 -1.49
N LEU A 426 -9.31 6.70 -2.24
CA LEU A 426 -8.75 7.02 -3.55
C LEU A 426 -7.29 7.45 -3.36
N GLU A 427 -6.41 6.94 -4.21
CA GLU A 427 -5.02 7.36 -4.22
C GLU A 427 -4.94 8.78 -4.74
N THR A 428 -4.29 9.69 -4.00
CA THR A 428 -3.79 10.96 -4.54
C THR A 428 -2.81 10.62 -5.66
N GLU A 429 -3.27 10.55 -6.90
CA GLU A 429 -2.40 10.54 -8.07
C GLU A 429 -1.83 11.96 -8.19
N ASP A 430 -0.52 12.11 -7.97
CA ASP A 430 0.19 13.38 -8.10
C ASP A 430 -0.05 13.96 -9.51
N GLY A 431 -0.96 14.94 -9.63
CA GLY A 431 -1.24 15.66 -10.88
C GLY A 431 -2.67 15.61 -11.41
N LYS A 432 -3.53 14.72 -10.89
CA LYS A 432 -4.98 14.72 -11.20
C LYS A 432 -5.76 15.07 -9.94
N GLU A 433 -6.16 16.33 -9.80
CA GLU A 433 -7.10 16.73 -8.75
C GLU A 433 -8.39 15.92 -8.93
N HIS A 434 -8.84 15.24 -7.88
CA HIS A 434 -10.09 14.50 -7.93
C HIS A 434 -11.23 15.50 -8.09
N ARG A 435 -11.77 15.64 -9.31
CA ARG A 435 -12.95 16.46 -9.56
C ARG A 435 -14.17 15.78 -8.96
N PHE A 436 -14.46 16.10 -7.72
CA PHE A 436 -15.71 15.73 -7.09
C PHE A 436 -16.85 16.58 -7.68
N PRO A 437 -18.04 16.00 -7.90
CA PRO A 437 -19.20 16.76 -8.30
C PRO A 437 -19.54 17.82 -7.24
N PRO A 438 -20.03 19.01 -7.63
CA PRO A 438 -20.27 20.12 -6.72
C PRO A 438 -21.25 19.75 -5.58
N GLU A 439 -22.22 18.89 -5.86
CA GLU A 439 -23.16 18.37 -4.86
C GLU A 439 -22.46 17.63 -3.71
N ARG A 440 -21.40 16.84 -3.99
CA ARG A 440 -20.63 16.17 -2.93
C ARG A 440 -19.83 17.16 -2.09
N ILE A 441 -19.30 18.21 -2.71
CA ILE A 441 -18.56 19.26 -2.01
C ILE A 441 -19.48 20.00 -1.04
N GLU A 442 -20.73 20.26 -1.42
CA GLU A 442 -21.74 20.84 -0.52
C GLU A 442 -22.01 19.94 0.68
N LEU A 443 -22.14 18.62 0.48
CA LEU A 443 -22.28 17.66 1.57
C LEU A 443 -21.05 17.64 2.49
N PHE A 444 -19.83 17.75 1.95
CA PHE A 444 -18.61 17.83 2.76
C PHE A 444 -18.59 19.08 3.63
N LYS A 445 -18.95 20.24 3.06
CA LYS A 445 -19.03 21.50 3.82
C LYS A 445 -20.13 21.46 4.87
N ALA A 446 -21.29 20.87 4.56
CA ALA A 446 -22.37 20.69 5.51
C ALA A 446 -21.96 19.79 6.68
N LEU A 447 -21.22 18.72 6.41
CA LEU A 447 -20.67 17.83 7.44
C LEU A 447 -19.61 18.53 8.29
N ALA A 448 -18.72 19.32 7.68
CA ALA A 448 -17.68 20.09 8.38
C ALA A 448 -18.25 21.20 9.27
N ALA A 449 -19.37 21.81 8.88
CA ALA A 449 -20.02 22.88 9.64
C ALA A 449 -20.63 22.40 10.98
N GLN A 450 -20.87 21.10 11.12
CA GLN A 450 -21.41 20.55 12.36
C GLN A 450 -20.34 20.49 13.46
N PRO A 451 -20.66 20.94 14.70
CA PRO A 451 -19.71 20.93 15.81
C PRO A 451 -19.35 19.51 16.29
N ASP A 452 -20.20 18.51 16.01
CA ASP A 452 -19.97 17.10 16.35
C ASP A 452 -19.30 16.29 15.22
N SER A 453 -18.78 16.97 14.18
CA SER A 453 -18.13 16.31 13.03
C SER A 453 -16.95 15.43 13.44
N TYR A 454 -16.17 15.87 14.43
CA TYR A 454 -15.03 15.12 14.94
C TYR A 454 -15.42 13.80 15.60
N GLU A 455 -16.44 13.80 16.46
CA GLU A 455 -16.84 12.56 17.14
C GLU A 455 -17.63 11.63 16.21
N ARG A 456 -18.45 12.19 15.32
CA ARG A 456 -19.21 11.39 14.36
C ARG A 456 -18.29 10.65 13.39
N LEU A 457 -17.28 11.33 12.84
CA LEU A 457 -16.27 10.69 11.99
C LEU A 457 -15.42 9.68 12.79
N ALA A 458 -15.09 9.98 14.05
CA ALA A 458 -14.38 9.04 14.90
C ALA A 458 -15.22 7.79 15.24
N ARG A 459 -16.53 7.91 15.44
CA ARG A 459 -17.44 6.76 15.67
C ARG A 459 -17.58 5.89 14.43
N ALA A 460 -17.61 6.51 13.25
CA ALA A 460 -17.67 5.81 11.96
C ALA A 460 -16.42 4.95 11.68
N ILE A 461 -15.27 5.31 12.27
CA ILE A 461 -14.05 4.48 12.21
C ILE A 461 -14.26 3.21 13.02
N ALA A 462 -14.06 2.05 12.37
CA ALA A 462 -14.16 0.72 12.96
C ALA A 462 -15.43 0.53 13.82
N PRO A 463 -16.63 0.43 13.22
CA PRO A 463 -17.89 0.32 13.95
C PRO A 463 -17.98 -0.92 14.84
N SER A 464 -17.20 -1.97 14.53
CA SER A 464 -17.12 -3.21 15.32
C SER A 464 -16.33 -3.08 16.63
N ILE A 465 -15.58 -1.98 16.82
CA ILE A 465 -14.76 -1.77 18.02
C ILE A 465 -15.49 -0.82 18.97
N TYR A 466 -15.74 -1.28 20.19
CA TYR A 466 -16.47 -0.57 21.23
C TYR A 466 -15.61 0.38 22.08
N GLU A 467 -16.23 1.46 22.58
CA GLU A 467 -15.80 2.43 23.63
C GLU A 467 -14.43 3.15 23.52
N ASN A 468 -13.55 2.83 22.57
CA ASN A 468 -12.24 3.49 22.43
C ASN A 468 -12.24 4.71 21.50
N LEU A 469 -13.02 5.75 21.84
CA LEU A 469 -13.17 6.94 20.99
C LEU A 469 -11.87 7.74 20.80
N ASP A 470 -11.04 7.87 21.84
CA ASP A 470 -9.80 8.65 21.74
C ASP A 470 -8.75 7.99 20.81
N ILE A 471 -8.70 6.65 20.77
CA ILE A 471 -7.85 5.92 19.83
C ILE A 471 -8.35 6.17 18.40
N LYS A 472 -9.66 6.08 18.17
CA LYS A 472 -10.26 6.34 16.85
C LYS A 472 -10.05 7.78 16.38
N LYS A 473 -10.17 8.75 17.30
CA LYS A 473 -9.82 10.16 17.11
C LYS A 473 -8.35 10.33 16.69
N GLY A 474 -7.43 9.63 17.36
CA GLY A 474 -6.01 9.60 16.97
C GLY A 474 -5.78 9.00 15.58
N CYS A 475 -6.41 7.86 15.28
CA CYS A 475 -6.34 7.24 13.95
C CYS A 475 -6.92 8.14 12.85
N LEU A 476 -8.00 8.88 13.11
CA LEU A 476 -8.56 9.86 12.16
C LEU A 476 -7.56 10.97 11.83
N LEU A 477 -6.89 11.52 12.85
CA LEU A 477 -5.84 12.52 12.65
C LEU A 477 -4.65 11.94 11.87
N GLN A 478 -4.30 10.68 12.12
CA GLN A 478 -3.27 9.97 11.34
C GLN A 478 -3.68 9.77 9.88
N LEU A 479 -4.95 9.43 9.62
CA LEU A 479 -5.47 9.26 8.27
C LEU A 479 -5.36 10.55 7.46
N LEU A 480 -5.59 11.72 8.05
CA LEU A 480 -5.43 13.03 7.41
C LEU A 480 -3.95 13.44 7.26
N GLY A 481 -3.16 13.25 8.32
CA GLY A 481 -1.77 13.70 8.40
C GLY A 481 -1.63 15.23 8.55
N GLY A 482 -0.42 15.69 8.89
CA GLY A 482 -0.09 17.12 8.95
C GLY A 482 0.18 17.74 7.58
N THR A 483 0.52 19.04 7.54
CA THR A 483 0.80 19.74 6.28
C THR A 483 2.25 19.59 5.83
N LYS A 484 2.45 19.44 4.52
CA LYS A 484 3.80 19.43 3.91
C LYS A 484 4.29 20.87 3.75
N LYS A 485 5.09 21.37 4.70
CA LYS A 485 5.70 22.71 4.61
C LYS A 485 7.03 22.64 3.85
N ASN A 486 7.08 23.27 2.68
CA ASN A 486 8.29 23.36 1.87
C ASN A 486 9.09 24.63 2.23
N PHE A 487 10.04 24.51 3.14
CA PHE A 487 10.95 25.61 3.54
C PHE A 487 12.14 25.77 2.59
N ASN A 488 11.91 25.76 1.27
CA ASN A 488 12.99 25.88 0.27
C ASN A 488 13.83 27.17 0.42
N ALA A 489 13.30 28.20 1.08
CA ALA A 489 14.00 29.45 1.34
C ALA A 489 15.06 29.39 2.47
N ALA A 490 15.01 28.39 3.37
CA ALA A 490 15.85 28.34 4.57
C ALA A 490 16.95 27.25 4.55
N GLY A 491 17.05 26.47 3.47
CA GLY A 491 18.07 25.42 3.30
C GLY A 491 18.03 24.29 4.34
N ARG A 492 17.04 24.28 5.24
CA ARG A 492 16.82 23.21 6.22
C ARG A 492 16.03 22.07 5.59
N THR A 493 16.45 20.87 5.94
CA THR A 493 15.88 19.59 5.51
C THR A 493 14.38 19.51 5.75
N HIS A 494 13.67 18.80 4.88
CA HIS A 494 12.24 18.56 4.98
C HIS A 494 11.82 18.12 6.39
N PHE A 495 10.87 18.86 6.99
CA PHE A 495 10.24 18.44 8.24
C PHE A 495 9.19 17.38 7.95
N ARG A 496 9.21 16.32 8.78
CA ARG A 496 8.16 15.30 8.76
C ARG A 496 6.80 15.92 9.07
N SER A 497 5.80 15.60 8.25
CA SER A 497 4.40 16.00 8.42
C SER A 497 3.49 14.86 8.92
N GLU A 498 3.97 13.62 8.79
CA GLU A 498 3.25 12.41 9.15
C GLU A 498 3.25 12.14 10.66
N ILE A 499 2.14 11.54 11.12
CA ILE A 499 1.89 11.25 12.52
C ILE A 499 2.14 9.76 12.78
N ASN A 500 2.99 9.49 13.76
CA ASN A 500 3.30 8.11 14.17
C ASN A 500 2.58 7.77 15.47
N ILE A 501 1.85 6.65 15.47
CA ILE A 501 1.05 6.19 16.61
C ILE A 501 1.54 4.82 17.08
N LEU A 502 1.69 4.68 18.40
CA LEU A 502 1.96 3.41 19.07
C LEU A 502 0.78 3.04 19.99
N LEU A 503 0.21 1.85 19.79
CA LEU A 503 -0.81 1.26 20.64
C LEU A 503 -0.13 0.24 21.57
N CYS A 504 -0.05 0.53 22.86
CA CYS A 504 0.46 -0.40 23.86
C CYS A 504 -0.66 -0.85 24.77
N GLY A 505 -0.72 -2.14 25.08
CA GLY A 505 -1.75 -2.64 25.99
C GLY A 505 -1.71 -4.15 26.22
N ASP A 506 -2.63 -4.64 27.04
CA ASP A 506 -2.78 -6.05 27.30
C ASP A 506 -3.27 -6.82 26.05
N PRO A 507 -2.96 -8.13 25.89
CA PRO A 507 -3.52 -8.96 24.84
C PRO A 507 -5.03 -9.09 25.03
N GLY A 508 -5.77 -9.28 23.94
CA GLY A 508 -7.24 -9.35 23.98
C GLY A 508 -7.93 -8.00 23.78
N THR A 509 -7.24 -6.89 24.04
CA THR A 509 -7.69 -5.57 23.58
C THR A 509 -7.52 -5.51 22.05
N SER A 510 -8.56 -5.14 21.30
CA SER A 510 -8.69 -5.32 19.83
C SER A 510 -7.69 -4.55 18.93
N LYS A 511 -6.47 -4.28 19.40
CA LYS A 511 -5.36 -3.59 18.73
C LYS A 511 -5.05 -4.17 17.35
N SER A 512 -4.78 -5.48 17.23
CA SER A 512 -4.49 -6.10 15.93
C SER A 512 -5.67 -6.03 14.96
N GLN A 513 -6.91 -6.05 15.47
CA GLN A 513 -8.10 -5.89 14.62
C GLN A 513 -8.22 -4.47 14.10
N LEU A 514 -7.87 -3.47 14.91
CA LEU A 514 -7.80 -2.07 14.48
C LEU A 514 -6.74 -1.88 13.38
N LEU A 515 -5.54 -2.46 13.53
CA LEU A 515 -4.51 -2.44 12.49
C LEU A 515 -5.00 -3.05 11.16
N ARG A 516 -5.65 -4.21 11.22
CA ARG A 516 -6.22 -4.86 10.02
C ARG A 516 -7.28 -4.00 9.35
N TRP A 517 -8.12 -3.34 10.14
CA TRP A 517 -9.15 -2.45 9.62
C TRP A 517 -8.53 -1.22 8.93
N VAL A 518 -7.52 -0.59 9.53
CA VAL A 518 -6.79 0.54 8.92
C VAL A 518 -6.08 0.11 7.64
N HIS A 519 -5.46 -1.08 7.63
CA HIS A 519 -4.85 -1.66 6.43
C HIS A 519 -5.86 -1.93 5.31
N ALA A 520 -7.10 -2.31 5.65
CA ALA A 520 -8.17 -2.49 4.67
C ALA A 520 -8.66 -1.15 4.11
N LEU A 521 -8.68 -0.09 4.92
CA LEU A 521 -9.18 1.23 4.53
C LEU A 521 -8.19 2.00 3.65
N VAL A 522 -6.90 2.00 4.00
CA VAL A 522 -5.91 2.91 3.42
C VAL A 522 -5.28 2.32 2.15
N PRO A 523 -5.26 3.05 1.03
CA PRO A 523 -4.52 2.66 -0.16
C PRO A 523 -3.02 2.67 0.16
N ARG A 524 -2.29 1.71 -0.41
CA ARG A 524 -0.84 1.53 -0.15
C ARG A 524 -0.48 1.24 1.31
N ALA A 525 -1.44 0.83 2.15
CA ALA A 525 -1.11 0.33 3.48
C ALA A 525 -0.46 -1.05 3.39
N GLN A 526 0.54 -1.29 4.25
CA GLN A 526 1.22 -2.57 4.37
C GLN A 526 1.04 -3.11 5.78
N TYR A 527 0.63 -4.36 5.91
CA TYR A 527 0.53 -5.05 7.19
C TYR A 527 1.73 -5.98 7.38
N THR A 528 2.47 -5.76 8.46
CA THR A 528 3.67 -6.52 8.78
C THR A 528 3.66 -6.96 10.24
N SER A 529 4.22 -8.14 10.53
CA SER A 529 4.46 -8.61 11.89
C SER A 529 5.92 -8.43 12.25
N GLY A 530 6.22 -7.94 13.44
CA GLY A 530 7.57 -7.68 13.94
C GLY A 530 8.47 -8.92 13.97
N ARG A 531 7.90 -10.12 14.17
CA ARG A 531 8.65 -11.39 14.10
C ARG A 531 8.81 -11.91 12.67
N GLY A 532 7.81 -11.69 11.82
CA GLY A 532 7.82 -12.14 10.41
C GLY A 532 8.65 -11.24 9.49
N SER A 533 8.98 -10.03 9.95
CA SER A 533 9.64 -9.01 9.13
C SER A 533 11.10 -8.89 9.49
N SER A 534 11.98 -9.26 8.56
CA SER A 534 13.40 -8.98 8.66
C SER A 534 13.71 -7.54 8.23
N ALA A 535 14.88 -7.01 8.59
CA ALA A 535 15.32 -5.68 8.15
C ALA A 535 15.29 -5.56 6.62
N VAL A 536 15.62 -6.66 5.94
CA VAL A 536 15.63 -6.79 4.48
C VAL A 536 14.21 -6.74 3.90
N GLY A 537 13.23 -7.32 4.59
CA GLY A 537 11.81 -7.28 4.21
C GLY A 537 11.14 -5.91 4.44
N LEU A 538 11.59 -5.15 5.46
CA LEU A 538 11.10 -3.79 5.71
C LEU A 538 11.74 -2.75 4.78
N THR A 539 13.03 -2.91 4.45
CA THR A 539 13.83 -1.91 3.72
C THR A 539 13.73 -2.07 2.20
N ALA A 540 14.76 -2.62 1.58
CA ALA A 540 14.81 -3.08 0.21
C ALA A 540 15.92 -4.14 0.14
N TYR A 541 15.79 -5.03 -0.84
CA TYR A 541 16.72 -6.12 -1.01
C TYR A 541 17.18 -6.23 -2.45
N VAL A 542 18.42 -6.64 -2.63
CA VAL A 542 19.02 -6.75 -3.95
C VAL A 542 18.82 -8.17 -4.44
N THR A 543 18.13 -8.33 -5.57
CA THR A 543 17.97 -9.62 -6.26
C THR A 543 18.65 -9.58 -7.61
N LYS A 544 19.05 -10.74 -8.11
CA LYS A 544 19.54 -10.86 -9.48
C LYS A 544 18.36 -11.22 -10.38
N ASP A 545 18.00 -10.33 -11.29
CA ASP A 545 16.93 -10.61 -12.25
C ASP A 545 17.37 -11.73 -13.21
N PRO A 546 16.61 -12.81 -13.39
CA PRO A 546 16.98 -13.90 -14.30
C PRO A 546 17.00 -13.48 -15.78
N ASP A 547 16.18 -12.49 -16.15
CA ASP A 547 16.00 -12.08 -17.55
C ASP A 547 17.18 -11.19 -18.00
N THR A 548 17.48 -10.13 -17.23
CA THR A 548 18.60 -9.21 -17.53
C THR A 548 19.94 -9.65 -16.94
N ARG A 549 19.96 -10.58 -15.98
CA ARG A 549 21.12 -10.96 -15.14
C ARG A 549 21.73 -9.81 -14.34
N GLN A 550 21.06 -8.66 -14.27
CA GLN A 550 21.50 -7.51 -13.51
C GLN A 550 21.00 -7.59 -12.06
N LEU A 551 21.73 -6.92 -11.15
CA LEU A 551 21.30 -6.77 -9.77
C LEU A 551 20.26 -5.65 -9.72
N VAL A 552 19.02 -6.02 -9.40
CA VAL A 552 17.90 -5.09 -9.27
C VAL A 552 17.52 -4.93 -7.79
N LEU A 553 17.23 -3.69 -7.41
CA LEU A 553 16.74 -3.37 -6.08
C LEU A 553 15.24 -3.61 -6.03
N GLN A 554 14.79 -4.50 -5.16
CA GLN A 554 13.38 -4.73 -4.87
C GLN A 554 13.02 -4.01 -3.58
N THR A 555 11.96 -3.22 -3.63
CA THR A 555 11.46 -2.43 -2.52
C THR A 555 10.83 -3.33 -1.45
N GLY A 556 11.13 -3.04 -0.18
CA GLY A 556 10.49 -3.68 0.96
C GLY A 556 9.22 -2.95 1.40
N ALA A 557 8.63 -3.41 2.49
CA ALA A 557 7.30 -2.96 2.94
C ALA A 557 7.22 -1.45 3.21
N LEU A 558 8.26 -0.83 3.80
CA LEU A 558 8.25 0.61 4.11
C LEU A 558 8.31 1.47 2.85
N VAL A 559 9.06 1.05 1.83
CA VAL A 559 9.16 1.82 0.58
C VAL A 559 7.89 1.67 -0.25
N LEU A 560 7.26 0.50 -0.23
CA LEU A 560 5.96 0.28 -0.87
C LEU A 560 4.84 1.12 -0.25
N ALA A 561 4.93 1.37 1.06
CA ALA A 561 3.94 2.14 1.82
C ALA A 561 4.13 3.67 1.75
N ASP A 562 4.93 4.19 0.81
CA ASP A 562 5.17 5.64 0.65
C ASP A 562 3.87 6.45 0.50
N ASN A 563 3.76 7.56 1.23
CA ASN A 563 2.57 8.37 1.52
C ASN A 563 1.36 7.62 2.13
N GLY A 564 1.54 6.36 2.52
CA GLY A 564 0.53 5.51 3.17
C GLY A 564 0.82 5.25 4.65
N ILE A 565 0.22 4.17 5.16
CA ILE A 565 0.39 3.72 6.55
C ILE A 565 1.04 2.34 6.58
N CYS A 566 2.16 2.20 7.28
CA CYS A 566 2.75 0.91 7.60
C CYS A 566 2.22 0.43 8.96
N CYS A 567 1.42 -0.63 8.94
CA CYS A 567 0.90 -1.28 10.14
C CYS A 567 1.88 -2.36 10.61
N ILE A 568 2.39 -2.21 11.83
CA ILE A 568 3.35 -3.16 12.43
C ILE A 568 2.72 -3.76 13.68
N ASP A 569 2.45 -5.06 13.67
CA ASP A 569 2.02 -5.80 14.87
C ASP A 569 3.22 -6.45 15.57
N GLU A 570 3.10 -6.71 16.88
CA GLU A 570 4.17 -7.27 17.72
C GLU A 570 5.49 -6.49 17.64
N PHE A 571 5.40 -5.16 17.75
CA PHE A 571 6.54 -4.24 17.65
C PHE A 571 7.65 -4.55 18.69
N ASP A 572 7.27 -5.09 19.85
CA ASP A 572 8.18 -5.50 20.92
C ASP A 572 9.12 -6.64 20.51
N LYS A 573 8.67 -7.56 19.63
CA LYS A 573 9.41 -8.76 19.23
C LYS A 573 10.42 -8.53 18.10
N MET A 574 10.60 -7.28 17.67
CA MET A 574 11.53 -6.93 16.60
C MET A 574 13.00 -7.03 17.03
N ASN A 575 13.85 -7.54 16.13
CA ASN A 575 15.30 -7.62 16.34
C ASN A 575 15.93 -6.21 16.30
N ASP A 576 17.02 -5.98 17.04
CA ASP A 576 17.66 -4.65 17.12
C ASP A 576 18.16 -4.10 15.76
N SER A 577 18.55 -4.96 14.83
CA SER A 577 18.93 -4.55 13.46
C SER A 577 17.76 -4.00 12.64
N THR A 578 16.52 -4.40 12.95
CA THR A 578 15.31 -3.83 12.34
C THR A 578 14.92 -2.51 12.99
N ARG A 579 15.18 -2.36 14.29
CA ARG A 579 14.93 -1.12 15.04
C ARG A 579 15.87 0.02 14.61
N SER A 580 17.12 -0.28 14.24
CA SER A 580 18.05 0.72 13.72
C SER A 580 17.58 1.34 12.40
N VAL A 581 16.97 0.56 11.52
CA VAL A 581 16.36 1.07 10.28
C VAL A 581 15.21 2.03 10.61
N LEU A 582 14.35 1.68 11.57
CA LEU A 582 13.25 2.55 11.98
C LEU A 582 13.76 3.87 12.59
N HIS A 583 14.95 3.87 13.20
CA HIS A 583 15.59 5.11 13.64
C HIS A 583 16.01 6.03 12.49
N GLU A 584 16.16 5.53 11.27
CA GLU A 584 16.42 6.37 10.11
C GLU A 584 15.09 6.86 9.53
N VAL A 585 14.20 5.91 9.21
CA VAL A 585 12.92 6.17 8.53
C VAL A 585 12.01 7.10 9.34
N MET A 586 11.86 6.90 10.64
CA MET A 586 10.97 7.75 11.45
C MET A 586 11.49 9.17 11.65
N GLU A 587 12.81 9.40 11.56
CA GLU A 587 13.38 10.74 11.74
C GLU A 587 13.45 11.50 10.43
N GLN A 588 14.03 10.86 9.41
CA GLN A 588 14.42 11.51 8.16
C GLN A 588 13.42 11.24 7.03
N GLN A 589 12.53 10.25 7.19
CA GLN A 589 11.66 9.74 6.11
C GLN A 589 12.42 9.32 4.85
N THR A 590 13.70 8.97 5.03
CA THR A 590 14.60 8.47 4.00
C THR A 590 15.26 7.19 4.48
N LEU A 591 15.69 6.37 3.54
CA LEU A 591 16.31 5.10 3.79
C LEU A 591 17.55 4.99 2.90
N SER A 592 18.73 4.99 3.52
CA SER A 592 20.00 4.88 2.82
C SER A 592 20.43 3.42 2.68
N ILE A 593 20.72 3.00 1.45
CA ILE A 593 21.22 1.66 1.15
C ILE A 593 22.53 1.78 0.42
N ALA A 594 23.56 1.14 0.98
CA ALA A 594 24.84 0.90 0.33
C ALA A 594 25.10 -0.61 0.30
N LYS A 595 24.58 -1.30 -0.72
CA LYS A 595 24.73 -2.76 -0.88
C LYS A 595 25.02 -3.13 -2.33
N ALA A 596 25.92 -4.11 -2.52
CA ALA A 596 26.25 -4.70 -3.81
C ALA A 596 26.58 -3.68 -4.93
N GLY A 597 27.28 -2.59 -4.56
CA GLY A 597 27.66 -1.52 -5.50
C GLY A 597 26.58 -0.49 -5.81
N ILE A 598 25.36 -0.67 -5.29
CA ILE A 598 24.26 0.30 -5.40
C ILE A 598 24.27 1.14 -4.13
N ILE A 599 24.55 2.43 -4.30
CA ILE A 599 24.44 3.45 -3.26
C ILE A 599 23.25 4.31 -3.64
N CYS A 600 22.14 4.16 -2.92
CA CYS A 600 20.91 4.91 -3.17
C CYS A 600 20.29 5.36 -1.85
N GLN A 601 19.62 6.51 -1.90
CA GLN A 601 18.74 6.97 -0.84
C GLN A 601 17.32 6.87 -1.38
N LEU A 602 16.52 5.98 -0.79
CA LEU A 602 15.12 5.83 -1.11
C LEU A 602 14.29 6.69 -0.17
N ASN A 603 13.24 7.30 -0.69
CA ASN A 603 12.27 8.01 0.15
C ASN A 603 11.29 6.99 0.75
N ALA A 604 10.99 7.13 2.04
CA ALA A 604 10.04 6.30 2.77
C ALA A 604 9.21 7.21 3.68
N ARG A 605 8.38 8.05 3.07
CA ARG A 605 7.47 8.99 3.73
C ARG A 605 6.24 8.19 4.15
N THR A 606 6.39 7.41 5.21
CA THR A 606 5.33 6.53 5.71
C THR A 606 4.96 6.84 7.14
N SER A 607 3.65 6.88 7.41
CA SER A 607 3.15 6.94 8.77
C SER A 607 3.20 5.54 9.37
N ILE A 608 3.76 5.40 10.56
CA ILE A 608 3.83 4.13 11.28
C ILE A 608 2.68 4.05 12.26
N LEU A 609 1.91 2.98 12.16
CA LEU A 609 0.94 2.56 13.15
C LEU A 609 1.40 1.23 13.75
N ALA A 610 1.91 1.27 14.97
CA ALA A 610 2.48 0.10 15.63
C ALA A 610 1.59 -0.39 16.78
N ALA A 611 1.50 -1.70 16.95
CA ALA A 611 0.96 -2.33 18.15
C ALA A 611 2.08 -3.01 18.93
N ALA A 612 2.12 -2.77 20.24
CA ALA A 612 3.04 -3.37 21.18
C ALA A 612 2.27 -4.00 22.35
N ASN A 613 2.87 -5.05 22.90
CA ASN A 613 2.43 -5.68 24.14
C ASN A 613 3.47 -5.39 25.23
N PRO A 614 3.05 -5.30 26.51
CA PRO A 614 4.00 -5.19 27.61
C PRO A 614 4.81 -6.48 27.74
N ALA A 615 6.02 -6.37 28.29
CA ALA A 615 6.98 -7.48 28.38
C ALA A 615 6.43 -8.71 29.13
N GLU A 616 5.59 -8.50 30.14
CA GLU A 616 4.97 -9.57 30.93
C GLU A 616 3.58 -9.99 30.42
N SER A 617 3.21 -9.59 29.20
CA SER A 617 1.88 -9.74 28.60
C SER A 617 0.76 -9.00 29.34
N GLN A 618 0.79 -8.92 30.66
CA GLN A 618 -0.12 -8.11 31.47
C GLN A 618 0.58 -6.86 32.02
N TRP A 619 -0.17 -5.78 32.14
CA TRP A 619 0.31 -4.54 32.72
C TRP A 619 0.57 -4.66 34.23
N ASN A 620 1.83 -4.65 34.61
CA ASN A 620 2.22 -4.61 36.01
C ASN A 620 2.10 -3.20 36.58
N LYS A 621 1.15 -3.01 37.52
CA LYS A 621 0.89 -1.75 38.22
C LYS A 621 2.08 -1.24 39.05
N ASN A 622 2.96 -2.16 39.47
CA ASN A 622 4.10 -1.84 40.34
C ASN A 622 5.31 -1.26 39.58
N LYS A 623 5.35 -1.45 38.26
CA LYS A 623 6.44 -0.99 37.38
C LYS A 623 6.06 0.31 36.67
N THR A 624 7.07 1.06 36.23
CA THR A 624 6.86 2.28 35.45
C THR A 624 6.48 1.97 34.01
N ILE A 625 5.91 2.95 33.31
CA ILE A 625 5.50 2.82 31.89
C ILE A 625 6.70 2.41 31.02
N VAL A 626 7.86 3.03 31.24
CA VAL A 626 9.08 2.80 30.47
C VAL A 626 9.60 1.37 30.64
N GLU A 627 9.56 0.85 31.87
CA GLU A 627 10.02 -0.51 32.19
C GLU A 627 9.07 -1.58 31.64
N ASN A 628 7.75 -1.33 31.65
CA ASN A 628 6.75 -2.27 31.15
C ASN A 628 6.82 -2.45 29.64
N VAL A 629 7.11 -1.39 28.90
CA VAL A 629 7.12 -1.39 27.42
C VAL A 629 8.48 -1.84 26.86
N GLN A 630 9.56 -1.76 27.64
CA GLN A 630 10.89 -2.28 27.28
C GLN A 630 11.48 -1.70 25.97
N LEU A 631 11.08 -0.48 25.58
CA LEU A 631 11.63 0.24 24.42
C LEU A 631 12.62 1.33 24.84
N PRO A 632 13.69 1.58 24.06
CA PRO A 632 14.59 2.71 24.30
C PRO A 632 13.88 4.06 24.18
N HIS A 633 14.26 5.03 25.03
CA HIS A 633 13.73 6.41 25.01
C HIS A 633 13.90 7.12 23.67
N THR A 634 14.96 6.79 22.93
CA THR A 634 15.25 7.34 21.59
C THR A 634 14.20 6.93 20.55
N LEU A 635 13.53 5.78 20.75
CA LEU A 635 12.47 5.29 19.88
C LEU A 635 11.10 5.84 20.33
N MET A 636 10.80 5.77 21.63
CA MET A 636 9.53 6.27 22.18
C MET A 636 9.29 7.74 21.85
N SER A 637 10.33 8.57 21.91
CA SER A 637 10.25 10.01 21.58
C SER A 637 9.96 10.33 20.10
N ARG A 638 9.95 9.33 19.20
CA ARG A 638 9.65 9.50 17.77
C ARG A 638 8.19 9.21 17.42
N PHE A 639 7.49 8.53 18.32
CA PHE A 639 6.04 8.41 18.27
C PHE A 639 5.41 9.70 18.80
N ASP A 640 4.44 10.22 18.07
CA ASP A 640 3.74 11.45 18.44
C ASP A 640 2.66 11.16 19.48
N LEU A 641 1.99 10.01 19.35
CA LEU A 641 0.97 9.51 20.27
C LEU A 641 1.29 8.08 20.69
N ILE A 642 1.29 7.84 22.00
CA ILE A 642 1.41 6.51 22.59
C ILE A 642 0.13 6.28 23.37
N PHE A 643 -0.76 5.43 22.86
CA PHE A 643 -2.01 5.08 23.54
C PHE A 643 -1.78 3.88 24.45
N LEU A 644 -2.05 4.06 25.75
CA LEU A 644 -2.07 3.00 26.74
C LEU A 644 -3.47 2.39 26.87
N VAL A 645 -3.69 1.27 26.20
CA VAL A 645 -4.91 0.47 26.30
C VAL A 645 -4.76 -0.48 27.48
N LEU A 646 -5.40 -0.15 28.58
CA LEU A 646 -5.43 -0.98 29.78
C LEU A 646 -6.78 -1.66 29.82
N ASP A 647 -6.82 -2.94 30.17
CA ASP A 647 -8.07 -3.69 30.34
C ASP A 647 -8.47 -3.69 31.83
N PRO A 648 -9.39 -2.80 32.28
CA PRO A 648 -9.93 -2.90 33.62
C PRO A 648 -10.90 -4.09 33.69
N GLN A 649 -10.65 -4.99 34.64
CA GLN A 649 -11.56 -6.12 34.93
C GLN A 649 -12.81 -5.62 35.65
N ASP A 650 -13.71 -4.95 34.93
CA ASP A 650 -14.95 -4.37 35.45
C ASP A 650 -16.17 -5.07 34.86
N GLU A 651 -17.02 -5.65 35.71
CA GLU A 651 -18.21 -6.40 35.28
C GLU A 651 -19.19 -5.56 34.44
N VAL A 652 -19.28 -4.25 34.70
CA VAL A 652 -20.17 -3.34 33.97
C VAL A 652 -19.68 -3.11 32.54
N PHE A 653 -18.37 -2.94 32.36
CA PHE A 653 -17.74 -2.76 31.06
C PHE A 653 -17.85 -4.05 30.24
N ASP A 654 -17.53 -5.19 30.86
CA ASP A 654 -17.62 -6.50 30.23
C ASP A 654 -19.05 -6.82 29.78
N ARG A 655 -20.06 -6.50 30.60
CA ARG A 655 -21.46 -6.71 30.22
C ARG A 655 -21.86 -5.89 28.99
N ARG A 656 -21.41 -4.65 28.89
CA ARG A 656 -21.68 -3.79 27.72
C ARG A 656 -20.95 -4.28 26.48
N LEU A 657 -19.66 -4.62 26.62
CA LEU A 657 -18.86 -5.17 25.54
C LEU A 657 -19.46 -6.47 25.01
N ALA A 658 -19.85 -7.40 25.90
CA ALA A 658 -20.50 -8.65 25.54
C ALA A 658 -21.83 -8.41 24.81
N SER A 659 -22.67 -7.50 25.32
CA SER A 659 -23.92 -7.12 24.66
C SER A 659 -23.68 -6.57 23.26
N HIS A 660 -22.66 -5.73 23.08
CA HIS A 660 -22.30 -5.16 21.79
C HIS A 660 -21.77 -6.24 20.83
N LEU A 661 -20.85 -7.10 21.27
CA LEU A 661 -20.33 -8.19 20.45
C LEU A 661 -21.43 -9.15 20.01
N VAL A 662 -22.32 -9.57 20.92
CA VAL A 662 -23.47 -10.41 20.57
C VAL A 662 -24.40 -9.68 19.60
N SER A 663 -24.62 -8.38 19.77
CA SER A 663 -25.45 -7.60 18.83
C SER A 663 -24.87 -7.55 17.42
N LEU A 664 -23.54 -7.53 17.27
CA LEU A 664 -22.88 -7.58 15.96
C LEU A 664 -23.09 -8.92 15.26
N TYR A 665 -23.09 -10.03 16.00
CA TYR A 665 -23.37 -11.36 15.45
C TYR A 665 -24.87 -11.61 15.24
N TYR A 666 -25.75 -10.94 15.99
CA TYR A 666 -27.20 -11.12 15.89
C TYR A 666 -27.84 -10.21 14.83
N LYS A 667 -27.21 -9.08 14.45
CA LYS A 667 -27.63 -8.24 13.32
C LYS A 667 -27.35 -8.96 11.98
N ASP A 668 -28.18 -9.93 11.63
CA ASP A 668 -28.29 -10.46 10.27
C ASP A 668 -29.25 -9.58 9.45
N PHE A 669 -28.68 -8.77 8.55
CA PHE A 669 -29.18 -8.19 7.29
C PHE A 669 -30.57 -7.50 7.19
N THR A 670 -31.44 -7.53 8.19
CA THR A 670 -32.87 -7.17 8.01
C THR A 670 -33.32 -5.86 8.64
N ASN A 671 -32.57 -5.26 9.56
CA ASN A 671 -32.95 -4.00 10.22
C ASN A 671 -31.82 -2.96 10.17
N SER A 672 -31.77 -2.24 9.04
CA SER A 672 -30.92 -1.05 8.80
C SER A 672 -31.57 0.24 9.29
N GLN A 673 -32.40 0.20 10.35
CA GLN A 673 -33.18 1.37 10.80
C GLN A 673 -32.57 2.13 11.99
N ASP A 674 -31.52 1.60 12.64
CA ASP A 674 -30.88 2.27 13.79
C ASP A 674 -29.62 3.08 13.42
N ASP A 675 -29.28 3.20 12.13
CA ASP A 675 -28.00 3.74 11.66
C ASP A 675 -28.10 5.16 11.03
N GLU A 676 -29.08 5.98 11.41
CA GLU A 676 -29.16 7.39 10.93
C GLU A 676 -27.93 8.24 11.33
N ASP A 677 -27.18 7.79 12.33
CA ASP A 677 -25.95 8.46 12.79
C ASP A 677 -24.68 8.01 12.05
N ILE A 678 -24.69 6.88 11.34
CA ILE A 678 -23.50 6.35 10.67
C ILE A 678 -23.28 7.08 9.34
N VAL A 679 -22.20 7.85 9.26
CA VAL A 679 -21.77 8.46 8.00
C VAL A 679 -21.48 7.36 7.00
N ASN A 680 -22.05 7.46 5.79
CA ASN A 680 -21.75 6.55 4.69
C ASN A 680 -20.24 6.45 4.48
N MET A 681 -19.69 5.23 4.54
CA MET A 681 -18.25 4.97 4.43
C MET A 681 -17.65 5.58 3.14
N SER A 682 -18.41 5.59 2.03
CA SER A 682 -18.00 6.24 0.78
C SER A 682 -17.83 7.75 0.92
N LEU A 683 -18.78 8.42 1.59
CA LEU A 683 -18.71 9.87 1.85
C LEU A 683 -17.54 10.22 2.78
N MET A 684 -17.28 9.39 3.79
CA MET A 684 -16.12 9.55 4.66
C MET A 684 -14.79 9.42 3.89
N ARG A 685 -14.70 8.46 2.98
CA ARG A 685 -13.49 8.24 2.17
C ARG A 685 -13.19 9.45 1.29
N ASP A 686 -14.19 9.92 0.56
CA ASP A 686 -14.05 11.10 -0.29
C ASP A 686 -13.74 12.35 0.53
N TYR A 687 -14.34 12.49 1.71
CA TYR A 687 -14.07 13.60 2.63
C TYR A 687 -12.58 13.66 3.06
N ILE A 688 -11.98 12.51 3.39
CA ILE A 688 -10.56 12.45 3.78
C ILE A 688 -9.66 12.84 2.60
N VAL A 689 -9.97 12.38 1.39
CA VAL A 689 -9.22 12.72 0.17
C VAL A 689 -9.34 14.22 -0.13
N PHE A 690 -10.56 14.75 -0.11
CA PHE A 690 -10.84 16.17 -0.33
C PHE A 690 -10.12 17.07 0.71
N ALA A 691 -10.20 16.73 1.99
CA ALA A 691 -9.51 17.44 3.06
C ALA A 691 -7.98 17.36 2.92
N LYS A 692 -7.46 16.27 2.33
CA LYS A 692 -6.03 16.12 2.08
C LYS A 692 -5.52 17.03 0.98
N GLU A 693 -6.23 17.09 -0.15
CA GLU A 693 -5.80 17.81 -1.35
C GLU A 693 -5.98 19.32 -1.22
N HIS A 694 -7.17 19.76 -0.77
CA HIS A 694 -7.55 21.18 -0.84
C HIS A 694 -7.17 22.02 0.38
N VAL A 695 -6.89 21.42 1.54
CA VAL A 695 -6.72 22.16 2.80
C VAL A 695 -5.30 22.03 3.36
N GLN A 696 -4.61 23.16 3.39
CA GLN A 696 -3.28 23.32 4.00
C GLN A 696 -3.32 24.41 5.08
N PRO A 697 -3.62 24.05 6.34
CA PRO A 697 -3.73 25.04 7.40
C PRO A 697 -2.41 25.74 7.73
N THR A 698 -2.53 27.03 8.01
CA THR A 698 -1.44 27.87 8.53
C THR A 698 -1.63 28.15 10.02
N LEU A 699 -0.53 28.27 10.77
CA LEU A 699 -0.58 28.55 12.20
C LEU A 699 -0.90 30.01 12.46
N SER A 700 -1.92 30.29 13.29
CA SER A 700 -2.18 31.64 13.80
C SER A 700 -1.21 32.00 14.95
N GLU A 701 -1.00 33.31 15.16
CA GLU A 701 -0.14 33.81 16.25
C GLU A 701 -0.68 33.43 17.63
N ALA A 702 -2.01 33.47 17.82
CA ALA A 702 -2.64 33.06 19.07
C ALA A 702 -2.45 31.56 19.36
N ALA A 703 -2.56 30.71 18.33
CA ALA A 703 -2.30 29.28 18.47
C ALA A 703 -0.81 29.01 18.80
N GLN A 704 0.13 29.78 18.25
CA GLN A 704 1.54 29.66 18.59
C GLN A 704 1.82 29.92 20.07
N GLN A 705 1.27 30.99 20.64
CA GLN A 705 1.44 31.30 22.06
C GLN A 705 0.87 30.16 22.94
N ARG A 706 -0.33 29.67 22.59
CA ARG A 706 -0.96 28.55 23.31
C ARG A 706 -0.15 27.26 23.24
N LEU A 707 0.48 26.96 22.10
CA LEU A 707 1.37 25.81 21.93
C LEU A 707 2.61 25.91 22.82
N ILE A 708 3.21 27.11 22.93
CA ILE A 708 4.37 27.36 23.79
C ILE A 708 3.99 27.13 25.25
N ASP A 709 2.88 27.71 25.71
CA ASP A 709 2.39 27.54 27.08
C ASP A 709 2.12 26.07 27.39
N SER A 710 1.42 25.37 26.49
CA SER A 710 1.10 23.95 26.65
C SER A 710 2.35 23.06 26.72
N TYR A 711 3.38 23.39 25.95
CA TYR A 711 4.67 22.69 26.00
C TYR A 711 5.44 22.96 27.31
N VAL A 712 5.46 24.21 27.79
CA VAL A 712 6.09 24.56 29.07
C VAL A 712 5.39 23.82 30.23
N ASP A 713 4.06 23.76 30.21
CA ASP A 713 3.28 23.02 31.20
C ASP A 713 3.59 21.52 31.17
N MET A 714 3.64 20.92 29.97
CA MET A 714 4.00 19.52 29.79
C MET A 714 5.39 19.22 30.36
N ARG A 715 6.34 20.14 30.20
CA ARG A 715 7.70 19.99 30.73
C ARG A 715 7.77 20.13 32.26
N ARG A 716 6.94 20.99 32.86
CA ARG A 716 6.81 21.09 34.33
C ARG A 716 6.30 19.78 34.93
N VAL A 717 5.25 19.20 34.32
CA VAL A 717 4.65 17.94 34.78
C VAL A 717 5.63 16.78 34.61
N GLY A 718 6.32 16.68 33.47
CA GLY A 718 7.27 15.62 33.17
C GLY A 718 8.63 15.66 33.90
N SER A 719 8.80 16.56 34.89
CA SER A 719 10.02 16.63 35.72
C SER A 719 10.03 15.62 36.88
N GLY A 720 8.95 14.86 37.08
CA GLY A 720 8.86 13.78 38.08
C GLY A 720 9.71 12.55 37.74
N ARG A 721 10.22 11.86 38.77
CA ARG A 721 11.03 10.63 38.62
C ARG A 721 10.18 9.50 38.04
N GLY A 722 10.63 8.90 36.93
CA GLY A 722 9.97 7.75 36.30
C GLY A 722 8.88 8.09 35.27
N GLN A 723 8.67 9.38 35.00
CA GLN A 723 7.82 9.83 33.89
C GLN A 723 8.64 10.07 32.62
N ILE A 724 7.96 10.00 31.47
CA ILE A 724 8.58 10.32 30.17
C ILE A 724 8.87 11.82 30.16
N SER A 725 10.15 12.19 30.20
CA SER A 725 10.56 13.59 30.14
C SER A 725 10.16 14.22 28.80
N ALA A 726 9.62 15.43 28.86
CA ALA A 726 9.16 16.14 27.67
C ALA A 726 10.34 16.60 26.80
N TYR A 727 10.38 16.16 25.54
CA TYR A 727 11.40 16.53 24.56
C TYR A 727 10.86 17.60 23.60
N PRO A 728 11.70 18.44 22.99
CA PRO A 728 11.28 19.39 21.96
C PRO A 728 10.50 18.77 20.80
N ARG A 729 10.72 17.47 20.51
CA ARG A 729 9.98 16.70 19.51
C ARG A 729 8.47 16.69 19.76
N GLN A 730 8.04 16.71 21.02
CA GLN A 730 6.62 16.72 21.37
C GLN A 730 5.94 18.02 20.95
N LEU A 731 6.66 19.15 20.92
CA LEU A 731 6.13 20.39 20.38
C LEU A 731 5.85 20.26 18.87
N GLU A 732 6.74 19.59 18.13
CA GLU A 732 6.48 19.28 16.72
C GLU A 732 5.28 18.34 16.56
N SER A 733 5.13 17.35 17.43
CA SER A 733 3.97 16.45 17.45
C SER A 733 2.66 17.22 17.68
N LEU A 734 2.63 18.16 18.63
CA LEU A 734 1.46 19.00 18.90
C LEU A 734 1.11 19.88 17.69
N ILE A 735 2.12 20.43 17.00
CA ILE A 735 1.89 21.20 15.77
C ILE A 735 1.25 20.33 14.69
N ARG A 736 1.79 19.13 14.45
CA ARG A 736 1.24 18.18 13.46
C ARG A 736 -0.21 17.78 13.79
N LEU A 737 -0.51 17.52 15.06
CA LEU A 737 -1.85 17.16 15.52
C LEU A 737 -2.83 18.32 15.39
N ALA A 738 -2.43 19.54 15.76
CA ALA A 738 -3.27 20.74 15.62
C ALA A 738 -3.56 21.05 14.14
N GLU A 739 -2.57 20.90 13.26
CA GLU A 739 -2.77 21.03 11.81
C GLU A 739 -3.70 19.96 11.26
N ALA A 740 -3.52 18.69 11.65
CA ALA A 740 -4.40 17.60 11.23
C ALA A 740 -5.86 17.84 11.70
N HIS A 741 -6.05 18.37 12.91
CA HIS A 741 -7.37 18.71 13.42
C HIS A 741 -8.00 19.91 12.68
N ALA A 742 -7.22 20.93 12.33
CA ALA A 742 -7.71 22.04 11.50
C ALA A 742 -8.13 21.56 10.09
N ARG A 743 -7.37 20.63 9.48
CA ARG A 743 -7.74 19.99 8.20
C ARG A 743 -9.05 19.24 8.29
N LEU A 744 -9.31 18.55 9.41
CA LEU A 744 -10.56 17.84 9.63
C LEU A 744 -11.77 18.79 9.57
N ARG A 745 -11.64 20.03 10.08
CA ARG A 745 -12.71 21.05 10.02
C ARG A 745 -12.75 21.83 8.70
N LEU A 746 -11.90 21.46 7.72
CA LEU A 746 -11.65 22.21 6.49
C LEU A 746 -11.24 23.67 6.72
N SER A 747 -10.63 23.98 7.88
CA SER A 747 -10.18 25.34 8.20
C SER A 747 -8.81 25.62 7.59
N PRO A 748 -8.60 26.76 6.90
CA PRO A 748 -7.29 27.17 6.38
C PRO A 748 -6.35 27.72 7.46
N VAL A 749 -6.84 27.95 8.68
CA VAL A 749 -6.06 28.50 9.80
C VAL A 749 -6.28 27.66 11.05
N VAL A 750 -5.18 27.39 11.79
CA VAL A 750 -5.23 26.70 13.08
C VAL A 750 -5.71 27.65 14.17
N GLU A 751 -6.75 27.24 14.88
CA GLU A 751 -7.34 27.98 16.01
C GLU A 751 -6.83 27.46 17.36
N ILE A 752 -7.12 28.20 18.44
CA ILE A 752 -6.73 27.83 19.81
C ILE A 752 -7.41 26.52 20.24
N SER A 753 -8.67 26.29 19.83
CA SER A 753 -9.42 25.07 20.13
C SER A 753 -8.75 23.81 19.57
N ASP A 754 -8.09 23.91 18.40
CA ASP A 754 -7.36 22.79 17.80
C ASP A 754 -6.16 22.38 18.65
N VAL A 755 -5.47 23.38 19.22
CA VAL A 755 -4.31 23.17 20.10
C VAL A 755 -4.74 22.56 21.43
N ASP A 756 -5.84 23.03 22.00
CA ASP A 756 -6.38 22.50 23.25
C ASP A 756 -6.81 21.03 23.09
N GLU A 757 -7.49 20.68 22.00
CA GLU A 757 -7.88 19.30 21.73
C GLU A 757 -6.67 18.39 21.43
N ALA A 758 -5.68 18.87 20.66
CA ALA A 758 -4.44 18.13 20.46
C ALA A 758 -3.69 17.88 21.78
N THR A 759 -3.67 18.87 22.67
CA THR A 759 -3.07 18.75 24.00
C THR A 759 -3.87 17.79 24.89
N ARG A 760 -5.21 17.83 24.84
CA ARG A 760 -6.10 16.87 25.53
C ARG A 760 -5.78 15.45 25.08
N LEU A 761 -5.75 15.22 23.77
CA LEU A 761 -5.49 13.89 23.19
C LEU A 761 -4.10 13.37 23.57
N HIS A 762 -3.08 14.23 23.57
CA HIS A 762 -1.72 13.82 23.98
C HIS A 762 -1.64 13.45 25.47
N ARG A 763 -2.31 14.21 26.36
CA ARG A 763 -2.35 13.91 27.80
C ARG A 763 -3.13 12.63 28.08
N GLU A 764 -4.22 12.41 27.37
CA GLU A 764 -5.07 11.22 27.50
C GLU A 764 -4.38 9.96 26.97
N ALA A 765 -3.67 10.06 25.84
CA ALA A 765 -2.93 8.94 25.27
C ALA A 765 -1.93 8.34 26.28
N LEU A 766 -1.17 9.22 26.95
CA LEU A 766 -0.23 8.85 28.01
C LEU A 766 -0.91 8.56 29.37
N LYS A 767 -2.24 8.72 29.48
CA LYS A 767 -3.02 8.64 30.72
C LYS A 767 -2.36 9.41 31.86
N GLN A 768 -1.83 10.61 31.58
CA GLN A 768 -1.10 11.42 32.56
C GLN A 768 -1.99 11.76 33.78
N SER A 769 -3.30 11.87 33.55
CA SER A 769 -4.34 12.05 34.57
C SER A 769 -4.41 10.89 35.59
N ALA A 770 -4.05 9.68 35.18
CA ALA A 770 -4.04 8.48 36.02
C ALA A 770 -2.64 8.15 36.58
N THR A 771 -1.61 8.91 36.22
CA THR A 771 -0.27 8.77 36.78
C THR A 771 -0.08 9.66 37.99
N ASP A 772 0.36 9.09 39.10
CA ASP A 772 0.70 9.89 40.28
C ASP A 772 1.99 10.69 39.99
N PRO A 773 2.00 12.05 40.09
CA PRO A 773 3.17 12.87 39.80
C PRO A 773 4.40 12.55 40.67
N ALA A 774 4.17 12.03 41.88
CA ALA A 774 5.25 11.71 42.81
C ALA A 774 5.85 10.31 42.59
N SER A 775 5.04 9.33 42.16
CA SER A 775 5.51 7.96 42.01
C SER A 775 5.70 7.51 40.56
N GLY A 776 5.20 8.25 39.58
CA GLY A 776 5.23 7.87 38.16
C GLY A 776 4.49 6.55 37.86
N ARG A 777 3.59 6.13 38.77
CA ARG A 777 2.84 4.87 38.67
C ARG A 777 1.41 5.16 38.25
N ILE A 778 0.85 4.28 37.43
CA ILE A 778 -0.56 4.35 37.03
C ILE A 778 -1.40 3.71 38.12
N ASP A 779 -2.31 4.48 38.70
CA ASP A 779 -3.32 3.96 39.61
C ASP A 779 -4.59 3.66 38.81
N VAL A 780 -4.79 2.38 38.47
CA VAL A 780 -5.97 1.89 37.73
C VAL A 780 -7.27 2.23 38.48
N GLY A 781 -7.22 2.39 39.81
CA GLY A 781 -8.38 2.81 40.58
C GLY A 781 -8.88 4.22 40.23
N ILE A 782 -8.06 5.09 39.64
CA ILE A 782 -8.50 6.40 39.12
C ILE A 782 -9.48 6.21 37.96
N LEU A 783 -9.22 5.23 37.09
CA LEU A 783 -10.03 4.98 35.90
C LEU A 783 -11.41 4.45 36.26
N THR A 784 -11.51 3.62 37.32
CA THR A 784 -12.78 2.98 37.72
C THR A 784 -13.58 3.79 38.72
N THR A 785 -12.91 4.46 39.67
CA THR A 785 -13.58 5.19 40.76
C THR A 785 -13.52 6.71 40.61
N GLY A 786 -12.85 7.21 39.56
CA GLY A 786 -12.63 8.65 39.33
C GLY A 786 -11.73 9.32 40.37
N ARG A 787 -11.23 8.58 41.38
CA ARG A 787 -10.47 9.12 42.51
C ARG A 787 -9.20 8.29 42.78
N GLY A 788 -8.05 8.96 42.76
CA GLY A 788 -6.76 8.30 43.00
C GLY A 788 -6.50 7.93 44.44
N ALA A 789 -5.59 6.98 44.67
CA ALA A 789 -5.16 6.57 46.00
C ALA A 789 -4.63 7.76 46.83
N ALA A 790 -3.90 8.68 46.20
CA ALA A 790 -3.43 9.91 46.87
C ALA A 790 -4.58 10.87 47.21
N ALA A 791 -5.64 10.93 46.39
CA ALA A 791 -6.83 11.72 46.66
C ALA A 791 -7.72 11.07 47.73
N ARG A 792 -7.86 9.73 47.71
CA ARG A 792 -8.54 8.94 48.75
C ARG A 792 -7.82 9.05 50.08
N LYS A 793 -6.48 8.99 50.09
CA LYS A 793 -5.67 9.19 51.29
C LYS A 793 -5.80 10.63 51.81
N ARG A 794 -5.68 11.65 50.95
CA ARG A 794 -5.93 13.04 51.32
C ARG A 794 -7.33 13.25 51.90
N ARG A 795 -8.35 12.61 51.32
CA ARG A 795 -9.72 12.67 51.83
C ARG A 795 -9.84 11.99 53.19
N ALA A 796 -9.24 10.82 53.38
CA ALA A 796 -9.22 10.14 54.68
C ALA A 796 -8.50 10.98 55.75
N ASP A 797 -7.38 11.60 55.39
CA ASP A 797 -6.64 12.52 56.26
C ASP A 797 -7.47 13.77 56.60
N LEU A 798 -8.22 14.30 55.63
CA LEU A 798 -9.12 15.45 55.82
C LEU A 798 -10.32 15.10 56.70
N VAL A 799 -10.91 13.92 56.53
CA VAL A 799 -11.97 13.38 57.39
C VAL A 799 -11.47 13.18 58.83
N LEU A 800 -10.24 12.67 59.01
CA LEU A 800 -9.60 12.53 60.32
C LEU A 800 -9.34 13.89 60.97
N ALA A 801 -8.80 14.86 60.21
CA ALA A 801 -8.55 16.21 60.69
C ALA A 801 -9.85 16.94 61.08
N LEU A 802 -10.91 16.82 60.26
CA LEU A 802 -12.22 17.34 60.58
C LEU A 802 -12.81 16.68 61.83
N ALA A 803 -12.68 15.36 61.98
CA ALA A 803 -13.15 14.65 63.17
C ALA A 803 -12.43 15.14 64.45
N GLN A 804 -11.13 15.43 64.38
CA GLN A 804 -10.36 15.99 65.50
C GLN A 804 -10.79 17.43 65.82
N LEU A 805 -10.96 18.28 64.81
CA LEU A 805 -11.43 19.67 65.00
C LEU A 805 -12.82 19.72 65.62
N LEU A 806 -13.72 18.82 65.20
CA LEU A 806 -15.07 18.74 65.73
C LEU A 806 -15.12 18.16 67.16
N HIS A 807 -14.15 17.33 67.55
CA HIS A 807 -14.08 16.79 68.92
C HIS A 807 -13.57 17.81 69.95
N ASN A 808 -12.70 18.72 69.53
CA ASN A 808 -12.12 19.74 70.42
C ASN A 808 -13.07 20.92 70.72
N MET A 809 -14.25 20.97 70.07
CA MET A 809 -15.24 22.05 70.27
C MET A 809 -16.34 21.64 71.27
N PRO A 810 -16.69 22.48 72.28
CA PRO A 810 -17.75 22.17 73.24
C PRO A 810 -19.16 22.19 72.60
N ARG A 811 -20.04 21.25 72.97
CA ARG A 811 -21.44 21.12 72.48
C ARG A 811 -22.40 22.08 73.22
N PRO A 812 -23.51 22.57 72.60
CA PRO A 812 -24.02 22.33 71.24
C PRO A 812 -23.89 23.56 70.31
N HIS A 813 -23.27 23.40 69.14
CA HIS A 813 -23.14 24.48 68.15
C HIS A 813 -23.65 24.08 66.75
N THR A 814 -24.34 25.03 66.12
CA THR A 814 -24.61 25.08 64.68
C THR A 814 -23.48 25.87 64.01
N LEU A 815 -22.67 25.22 63.16
CA LEU A 815 -21.55 25.84 62.46
C LEU A 815 -21.94 26.27 61.05
N THR A 816 -21.34 27.37 60.59
CA THR A 816 -21.50 27.87 59.21
C THR A 816 -20.43 27.29 58.31
N HIS A 817 -20.80 26.81 57.12
CA HIS A 817 -19.91 26.16 56.16
C HIS A 817 -18.64 26.98 55.85
N ASN A 818 -18.77 28.31 55.70
CA ASN A 818 -17.67 29.21 55.37
C ASN A 818 -16.67 29.40 56.53
N LYS A 819 -17.13 29.35 57.78
CA LYS A 819 -16.24 29.44 58.95
C LYS A 819 -15.41 28.17 59.08
N LEU A 820 -16.05 27.02 58.89
CA LEU A 820 -15.38 25.72 58.92
C LEU A 820 -14.32 25.60 57.81
N LEU A 821 -14.60 26.12 56.62
CA LEU A 821 -13.64 26.18 55.52
C LEU A 821 -12.46 27.12 55.81
N GLN A 822 -12.71 28.28 56.45
CA GLN A 822 -11.64 29.18 56.90
C GLN A 822 -10.79 28.56 58.00
N ASP A 823 -11.39 27.90 58.99
CA ASP A 823 -10.66 27.25 60.09
C ASP A 823 -9.81 26.07 59.59
N VAL A 824 -10.32 25.32 58.61
CA VAL A 824 -9.55 24.26 57.94
C VAL A 824 -8.39 24.85 57.15
N ASN A 825 -8.63 25.87 56.32
CA ASN A 825 -7.58 26.53 55.53
C ASN A 825 -6.55 27.29 56.39
N ALA A 826 -6.92 27.77 57.58
CA ALA A 826 -5.99 28.41 58.50
C ALA A 826 -5.05 27.39 59.17
N ASN A 827 -5.51 26.16 59.38
CA ASN A 827 -4.74 25.07 59.98
C ASN A 827 -3.95 24.24 58.96
N SER A 828 -4.29 24.32 57.67
CA SER A 828 -3.63 23.56 56.59
C SER A 828 -2.66 24.42 55.76
N GLN A 829 -1.50 23.86 55.43
CA GLN A 829 -0.54 24.48 54.50
C GLN A 829 -1.02 24.46 53.03
N ILE A 830 -2.09 23.72 52.75
CA ILE A 830 -2.67 23.53 51.41
C ILE A 830 -4.11 24.06 51.45
N THR A 831 -4.50 24.83 50.44
CA THR A 831 -5.87 25.32 50.29
C THR A 831 -6.81 24.17 49.91
N VAL A 832 -7.76 23.86 50.78
CA VAL A 832 -8.82 22.86 50.54
C VAL A 832 -9.94 23.50 49.72
N SER A 833 -10.39 22.82 48.66
CA SER A 833 -11.54 23.28 47.86
C SER A 833 -12.87 22.96 48.54
N ARG A 834 -13.89 23.76 48.24
CA ARG A 834 -15.23 23.60 48.80
C ARG A 834 -15.81 22.20 48.55
N ASP A 835 -15.62 21.67 47.34
CA ASP A 835 -16.12 20.34 46.96
C ASP A 835 -15.47 19.20 47.76
N GLN A 836 -14.17 19.34 48.10
CA GLN A 836 -13.46 18.36 48.93
C GLN A 836 -13.97 18.36 50.38
N LEU A 837 -14.32 19.53 50.90
CA LEU A 837 -14.92 19.68 52.23
C LEU A 837 -16.34 19.10 52.27
N ASP A 838 -17.17 19.42 51.26
CA ASP A 838 -18.54 18.91 51.14
C ASP A 838 -18.58 17.37 51.06
N GLU A 839 -17.67 16.77 50.30
CA GLU A 839 -17.53 15.32 50.23
C GLU A 839 -17.05 14.70 51.56
N ALA A 840 -16.10 15.31 52.25
CA ALA A 840 -15.61 14.83 53.54
C ALA A 840 -16.68 14.95 54.64
N LEU A 841 -17.54 15.98 54.57
CA LEU A 841 -18.68 16.14 55.48
C LEU A 841 -19.76 15.07 55.24
N ARG A 842 -20.00 14.66 53.99
CA ARG A 842 -20.89 13.53 53.68
C ARG A 842 -20.38 12.23 54.30
N ASP A 843 -19.08 11.95 54.24
CA ASP A 843 -18.51 10.76 54.90
C ASP A 843 -18.69 10.80 56.43
N LEU A 844 -18.56 11.98 57.03
CA LEU A 844 -18.79 12.15 58.48
C LEU A 844 -20.27 12.08 58.87
N GLN A 845 -21.17 12.43 57.94
CA GLN A 845 -22.61 12.23 58.07
C GLN A 845 -22.95 10.74 57.99
N ASP A 846 -22.35 9.99 57.06
CA ASP A 846 -22.49 8.54 56.94
C ASP A 846 -21.94 7.81 58.19
N GLN A 847 -20.89 8.36 58.82
CA GLN A 847 -20.38 7.89 60.12
C GLN A 847 -21.25 8.29 61.33
N GLY A 848 -22.35 9.03 61.12
CA GLY A 848 -23.32 9.39 62.17
C GLY A 848 -22.85 10.45 63.17
N LYS A 849 -21.75 11.16 62.91
CA LYS A 849 -21.18 12.17 63.84
C LYS A 849 -21.77 13.58 63.65
N LEU A 850 -22.39 13.83 62.50
CA LEU A 850 -22.86 15.14 62.06
C LEU A 850 -24.20 15.01 61.33
N THR A 851 -25.07 16.01 61.46
CA THR A 851 -26.26 16.17 60.61
C THR A 851 -26.20 17.52 59.91
N VAL A 852 -26.26 17.49 58.58
CA VAL A 852 -26.37 18.71 57.76
C VAL A 852 -27.83 19.13 57.76
N VAL A 853 -28.16 20.25 58.40
CA VAL A 853 -29.54 20.75 58.52
C VAL A 853 -29.90 21.63 57.30
N SER A 854 -28.90 22.25 56.65
CA SER A 854 -29.04 23.02 55.40
C SER A 854 -27.67 23.19 54.72
N HIS A 855 -27.63 23.64 53.46
CA HIS A 855 -26.39 23.96 52.73
C HIS A 855 -25.49 25.00 53.43
N THR A 856 -26.01 25.72 54.42
CA THR A 856 -25.30 26.76 55.16
C THR A 856 -24.97 26.37 56.60
N HIS A 857 -25.74 25.46 57.21
CA HIS A 857 -25.62 25.13 58.63
C HIS A 857 -25.45 23.63 58.90
N ILE A 858 -24.40 23.31 59.67
CA ILE A 858 -24.03 21.96 60.12
C ILE A 858 -24.33 21.86 61.62
N ARG A 859 -25.00 20.77 62.04
CA ARG A 859 -25.30 20.50 63.45
C ARG A 859 -24.55 19.24 63.91
N LEU A 860 -23.81 19.37 65.02
CA LEU A 860 -23.13 18.27 65.69
C LEU A 860 -24.12 17.46 66.52
N ILE A 861 -24.05 16.11 66.43
CA ILE A 861 -24.84 15.17 67.25
C ILE A 861 -24.07 14.80 68.51
#